data_AF-A0A1R3KDL2-F1
#
_entry.id   AF-A0A1R3KDL2-F1
#
_cell.length_a   1.000
_cell.length_b   1.000
_cell.length_c   1.000
_cell.angle_alpha   90.00
_cell.angle_beta   90.00
_cell.angle_gamma   90.00
#
_symmetry.space_group_name_H-M   'P 1'
#
loop_
_entity.id
_entity.type
_entity.pdbx_description
1 polymer ?
#
loop_
_entity_poly.entity_id
_entity_poly.type
_entity_poly.pdbx_seq_one_letter_code
_entity_poly.pdbx_strand_id
1 'polypeptide(L)'
;MARSSLLYCCFSLRHLASPSSKSFFYVPATLALFTILSILFHISTTSTLFTSHFHTDKLFVELPHGSSPSSPMTQNVSSFSFHNDSLKNGTFDLPEEAPFKIVDAYGDGGQDGTPSQLITSRSHFGSKGNFDAEAFHDEDIFLEDYREMNKSFKIYVYPHKKNDPFAHAFLPVDFEPGGNYASESYFKKALMKSHFITKDPSKAHLFFLPFSIARLRHDNRVGTGGIQYFIRDYILNISQKYPYWNRTGGADHFYVACHSIGRSAMEKAEEVKLNSIQIVCSSSYFLSGYIAHKDASIPQVWPRTGDPANLTSSTRNKLAFFAGSMNSPVRQKLLKYWRNDSEIAAHFGRLKTPYADELLGSKFCIHVKGFEVNTARIADSLYYGCIPIIIANYYDLPFADILNWKSFSIAVVTIDIPLLKKILQGITSDEYLSLQHNVLKAPLFLSWGSLLLIATQSLSSAEELFYSSRYDPQRKQWSTGSLFGLYGNYVNNTEVYRDKDLFLEDYKEMNRSLKIYIYPHSRDDPFANVLLAVDYDPKGNYASELYFKKVLWKSHFITKDPNEADLFFMPFSMVEMRLDPRIGPEGTQDFIKDYILDISHKYPYWNRTNGADHFYVSCHPIEQHGMDKMFEAKFNVIQVVCSSSYFVAGYIPHKDASIPQIWPRPADPPNFASSKRKQLAFFAGTVNSYVRVALLQAWGNDTDILAHFRQVRTSDADHLLGSKFCLNVKGFEVNSARIADAIHYGCVPVILANHYDLPFADILNWESFSVVVHYMDIPVLKNILQRISLEEYSMLHSNTLKVRRHFQWNDPPVDYDAFYMTMYELWLRRSSIRVRLTASLIFPYQPDHEEMIPFSIDNTAEDLYFDLSRTASYAKQNQWSIGDLFGLFSGETMNNTEIYHDPDIFLQDYKLMNDSFKIFIYPHKADDPFANVLLPVDFDPQGHYASELYFKKSLFKSHFITKDPNEADLFYMPFSIVEMRHDPRIGPEGIQDFIRDYIFNISHTYPYWNRTGGADHFYVACHSISRIAMDKVAEAKQNSIQVVCSSTYFVTGYFPHKDVAMPQIWPKEKDPKKLTSSKRKQLAFFAGQVNSPVRAALLKYWRNDTDIYVHFGRFEKDDGEQQLHSKFCLHVKGFEVNTARITDALHYGCVPVILANHYDLPFADIINWKSFSVVVHYLDIPVLKKILQGISFEEYSWLQSNALKVRKHFKWNVPPVDYDAFYMAMYQLWLRRSSIRVRLSSSKELI
;
A
#
# COMPACT_ATOMS: atom_id res chain seq x y z
N MET A 1 -31.30 -65.09 -5.46
CA MET A 1 -32.59 -64.60 -4.91
C MET A 1 -32.32 -63.43 -3.98
N ALA A 2 -33.33 -62.78 -3.41
CA ALA A 2 -33.16 -61.57 -2.61
C ALA A 2 -32.71 -61.83 -1.14
N ARG A 3 -32.13 -60.78 -0.55
CA ARG A 3 -31.79 -60.53 0.88
C ARG A 3 -30.50 -61.13 1.47
N SER A 4 -29.93 -60.32 2.38
CA SER A 4 -29.04 -60.64 3.52
C SER A 4 -27.50 -60.67 3.32
N SER A 5 -26.90 -59.48 3.47
CA SER A 5 -25.88 -59.19 4.52
C SER A 5 -24.37 -59.45 4.32
N LEU A 6 -23.60 -58.49 4.88
CA LEU A 6 -22.24 -58.59 5.50
C LEU A 6 -20.96 -58.69 4.64
N LEU A 7 -20.34 -57.51 4.46
CA LEU A 7 -18.94 -57.14 4.78
C LEU A 7 -17.70 -57.91 4.22
N TYR A 8 -16.71 -57.10 3.78
CA TYR A 8 -15.24 -57.34 3.80
C TYR A 8 -14.67 -58.43 2.83
N CYS A 9 -13.42 -58.37 2.35
CA CYS A 9 -12.48 -57.25 2.20
C CYS A 9 -11.39 -57.53 1.13
N CYS A 10 -10.67 -56.49 0.72
CA CYS A 10 -9.26 -56.43 0.26
C CYS A 10 -8.56 -57.55 -0.56
N PHE A 11 -7.97 -57.10 -1.68
CA PHE A 11 -6.60 -57.37 -2.15
C PHE A 11 -6.15 -58.75 -2.73
N SER A 12 -6.03 -58.73 -4.08
CA SER A 12 -4.73 -58.76 -4.80
C SER A 12 -4.01 -60.08 -5.12
N LEU A 13 -3.02 -59.96 -6.02
CA LEU A 13 -2.02 -60.96 -6.49
C LEU A 13 -2.61 -62.03 -7.46
N ARG A 14 -1.92 -62.49 -8.53
CA ARG A 14 -0.63 -62.12 -9.15
C ARG A 14 -0.51 -62.73 -10.57
N HIS A 15 0.24 -62.09 -11.48
CA HIS A 15 0.87 -62.68 -12.70
C HIS A 15 -0.12 -63.25 -13.78
N LEU A 16 0.27 -63.66 -15.00
CA LEU A 16 1.58 -63.86 -15.68
C LEU A 16 1.43 -63.71 -17.22
N ALA A 17 2.55 -63.48 -17.94
CA ALA A 17 2.79 -63.74 -19.38
C ALA A 17 2.08 -62.88 -20.47
N SER A 18 2.70 -62.86 -21.67
CA SER A 18 2.24 -62.27 -22.94
C SER A 18 2.01 -63.40 -23.99
N PRO A 19 1.37 -63.17 -25.17
CA PRO A 19 2.12 -62.57 -26.30
C PRO A 19 1.33 -61.83 -27.44
N SER A 20 2.02 -60.87 -28.08
CA SER A 20 2.07 -60.61 -29.55
C SER A 20 0.90 -60.04 -30.40
N SER A 21 1.30 -59.16 -31.34
CA SER A 21 0.70 -58.85 -32.68
C SER A 21 -0.50 -57.88 -32.77
N LYS A 22 -0.70 -57.07 -33.85
CA LYS A 22 0.17 -56.61 -34.96
C LYS A 22 -0.47 -55.39 -35.70
N SER A 23 0.33 -54.38 -36.10
CA SER A 23 0.02 -53.33 -37.12
C SER A 23 -1.13 -52.34 -36.81
N PHE A 24 -1.27 -51.15 -37.41
CA PHE A 24 -0.62 -50.51 -38.58
C PHE A 24 -0.11 -49.08 -38.31
N PHE A 25 0.74 -48.58 -39.22
CA PHE A 25 1.27 -47.20 -39.28
C PHE A 25 0.69 -46.41 -40.49
N TYR A 26 1.15 -45.16 -40.68
CA TYR A 26 0.93 -44.24 -41.82
C TYR A 26 -0.31 -43.31 -41.77
N VAL A 27 -0.11 -42.12 -41.19
CA VAL A 27 -0.94 -40.90 -41.42
C VAL A 27 -0.13 -39.59 -41.56
N PRO A 28 0.95 -39.28 -40.79
CA PRO A 28 1.39 -37.89 -40.61
C PRO A 28 2.13 -37.24 -41.80
N ALA A 29 2.54 -37.99 -42.82
CA ALA A 29 3.33 -37.45 -43.94
C ALA A 29 2.51 -36.56 -44.90
N THR A 30 1.21 -36.79 -45.05
CA THR A 30 0.36 -36.06 -46.02
C THR A 30 -0.06 -34.69 -45.53
N LEU A 31 -0.21 -34.48 -44.22
CA LEU A 31 -0.54 -33.17 -43.64
C LEU A 31 0.59 -32.15 -43.84
N ALA A 32 1.85 -32.57 -43.67
CA ALA A 32 3.01 -31.69 -43.78
C ALA A 32 3.19 -31.11 -45.19
N LEU A 33 2.83 -31.87 -46.23
CA LEU A 33 2.92 -31.40 -47.62
C LEU A 33 1.89 -30.30 -47.92
N PHE A 34 0.68 -30.41 -47.35
CA PHE A 34 -0.39 -29.43 -47.54
C PHE A 34 -0.07 -28.08 -46.89
N THR A 35 0.45 -28.07 -45.66
CA THR A 35 0.80 -26.81 -44.97
C THR A 35 1.93 -26.04 -45.67
N ILE A 36 2.95 -26.74 -46.19
CA ILE A 36 4.05 -26.11 -46.94
C ILE A 36 3.54 -25.44 -48.24
N LEU A 37 2.65 -26.12 -48.97
CA LEU A 37 2.04 -25.55 -50.19
C LEU A 37 1.18 -24.32 -49.89
N SER A 38 0.42 -24.31 -48.80
CA SER A 38 -0.37 -23.15 -48.37
C SER A 38 0.49 -21.94 -48.01
N ILE A 39 1.64 -22.14 -47.35
CA ILE A 39 2.56 -21.06 -46.98
C ILE A 39 3.20 -20.43 -48.23
N LEU A 40 3.67 -21.24 -49.18
CA LEU A 40 4.27 -20.75 -50.43
C LEU A 40 3.26 -19.97 -51.29
N PHE A 41 1.99 -20.41 -51.34
CA PHE A 41 0.93 -19.69 -52.04
C PHE A 41 0.65 -18.31 -51.42
N HIS A 42 0.74 -18.17 -50.10
CA HIS A 42 0.49 -16.90 -49.43
C HIS A 42 1.64 -15.89 -49.61
N ILE A 43 2.89 -16.35 -49.61
CA ILE A 43 4.08 -15.50 -49.88
C ILE A 43 4.09 -15.01 -51.34
N SER A 44 3.67 -15.86 -52.27
CA SER A 44 3.52 -15.50 -53.69
C SER A 44 2.49 -14.37 -53.90
N THR A 45 1.39 -14.37 -53.14
CA THR A 45 0.25 -13.45 -53.36
C THR A 45 0.40 -12.07 -52.73
N THR A 46 1.39 -11.83 -51.85
CA THR A 46 1.65 -10.53 -51.21
C THR A 46 2.82 -9.75 -51.81
N SER A 47 3.54 -10.31 -52.78
CA SER A 47 4.84 -9.79 -53.24
C SER A 47 4.79 -8.77 -54.40
N THR A 48 3.61 -8.31 -54.85
CA THR A 48 3.45 -7.56 -56.12
C THR A 48 2.50 -6.35 -56.09
N LEU A 49 2.48 -5.56 -55.00
CA LEU A 49 1.86 -4.22 -54.99
C LEU A 49 2.83 -3.09 -54.59
N PHE A 50 3.88 -2.98 -55.43
CA PHE A 50 4.62 -1.77 -55.85
C PHE A 50 5.07 -0.69 -54.85
N THR A 51 6.39 -0.49 -54.88
CA THR A 51 7.13 0.70 -54.44
C THR A 51 7.41 1.65 -55.62
N SER A 52 8.02 2.81 -55.32
CA SER A 52 8.52 3.85 -56.27
C SER A 52 7.45 4.73 -56.93
N HIS A 53 7.67 6.00 -57.30
CA HIS A 53 8.86 6.87 -57.26
C HIS A 53 8.41 8.32 -56.94
N PHE A 54 9.31 9.21 -56.49
CA PHE A 54 9.78 10.37 -57.28
C PHE A 54 10.91 11.13 -56.56
N HIS A 55 11.69 11.92 -57.30
CA HIS A 55 12.94 12.54 -56.84
C HIS A 55 12.85 14.07 -56.81
N THR A 56 13.46 14.65 -55.77
CA THR A 56 13.99 16.02 -55.62
C THR A 56 13.88 17.03 -56.78
N ASP A 57 13.36 18.24 -56.50
CA ASP A 57 14.09 19.49 -56.78
C ASP A 57 13.62 20.70 -55.91
N LYS A 58 13.99 21.94 -56.27
CA LYS A 58 14.33 23.06 -55.36
C LYS A 58 13.41 24.32 -55.30
N LEU A 59 13.49 24.99 -54.13
CA LEU A 59 13.54 26.45 -53.85
C LEU A 59 12.30 27.40 -53.98
N PHE A 60 12.18 28.26 -52.93
CA PHE A 60 11.68 29.66 -52.85
C PHE A 60 10.16 30.03 -52.81
N VAL A 61 9.78 30.74 -51.71
CA VAL A 61 9.16 32.10 -51.62
C VAL A 61 8.06 32.46 -52.65
N GLU A 62 6.82 32.87 -52.32
CA GLU A 62 6.42 34.04 -51.48
C GLU A 62 4.96 33.99 -50.93
N LEU A 63 4.51 35.06 -50.26
CA LEU A 63 3.10 35.38 -49.83
C LEU A 63 2.40 36.27 -50.92
N PRO A 64 1.16 36.85 -50.80
CA PRO A 64 0.19 36.93 -49.67
C PRO A 64 -1.35 36.83 -50.01
N HIS A 65 -2.19 37.07 -48.98
CA HIS A 65 -3.58 37.64 -48.98
C HIS A 65 -4.80 36.85 -49.53
N GLY A 66 -6.00 37.09 -48.95
CA GLY A 66 -7.30 36.72 -49.58
C GLY A 66 -8.57 36.54 -48.71
N SER A 67 -9.06 37.58 -48.03
CA SER A 67 -10.47 37.86 -47.61
C SER A 67 -11.57 36.76 -47.51
N SER A 68 -12.29 36.74 -46.36
CA SER A 68 -13.69 36.24 -46.19
C SER A 68 -14.72 37.19 -46.91
N PRO A 69 -16.02 36.84 -47.10
CA PRO A 69 -17.01 36.81 -45.98
C PRO A 69 -18.32 35.96 -46.19
N SER A 70 -19.24 36.09 -45.20
CA SER A 70 -20.73 36.03 -45.30
C SER A 70 -21.52 34.70 -45.32
N SER A 71 -22.71 34.76 -44.70
CA SER A 71 -23.83 33.78 -44.64
C SER A 71 -25.06 34.40 -45.38
N PRO A 72 -26.37 33.97 -45.31
CA PRO A 72 -27.08 33.07 -44.36
C PRO A 72 -28.25 32.17 -44.89
N MET A 73 -28.80 31.35 -43.99
CA MET A 73 -30.22 30.94 -43.73
C MET A 73 -31.28 30.57 -44.83
N THR A 74 -32.13 29.57 -44.45
CA THR A 74 -33.60 29.41 -44.74
C THR A 74 -34.10 29.04 -46.16
N GLN A 75 -35.20 28.29 -46.41
CA GLN A 75 -36.08 27.39 -45.59
C GLN A 75 -36.98 26.51 -46.53
N ASN A 76 -37.68 25.48 -45.98
CA ASN A 76 -38.96 24.87 -46.49
C ASN A 76 -38.88 24.10 -47.85
N VAL A 77 -39.81 23.25 -48.36
CA VAL A 77 -41.09 22.56 -47.97
C VAL A 77 -41.40 21.51 -49.10
N SER A 78 -42.13 20.37 -49.00
CA SER A 78 -42.63 19.48 -47.91
C SER A 78 -43.07 18.10 -48.48
N SER A 79 -43.55 17.19 -47.60
CA SER A 79 -44.63 16.17 -47.81
C SER A 79 -44.59 15.15 -48.97
N PHE A 80 -44.76 13.85 -48.63
CA PHE A 80 -46.00 13.11 -48.95
C PHE A 80 -46.18 11.86 -48.05
N SER A 81 -47.43 11.46 -47.82
CA SER A 81 -47.90 10.24 -47.12
C SER A 81 -48.72 9.37 -48.13
N PHE A 82 -49.29 8.19 -47.88
CA PHE A 82 -49.76 7.47 -46.68
C PHE A 82 -49.75 5.94 -46.97
N HIS A 83 -49.77 5.08 -45.94
CA HIS A 83 -50.96 4.25 -45.62
C HIS A 83 -50.76 3.38 -44.35
N ASN A 84 -51.85 3.19 -43.60
CA ASN A 84 -51.98 2.21 -42.52
C ASN A 84 -52.50 0.87 -43.06
N ASP A 85 -52.36 -0.19 -42.26
CA ASP A 85 -53.51 -1.08 -42.02
C ASP A 85 -53.59 -1.55 -40.54
N SER A 86 -54.58 -2.39 -40.20
CA SER A 86 -55.42 -2.15 -39.02
C SER A 86 -55.67 -3.36 -38.09
N LEU A 87 -56.42 -3.10 -37.00
CA LEU A 87 -56.98 -4.01 -35.97
C LEU A 87 -56.03 -4.29 -34.79
N LYS A 88 -56.33 -3.87 -33.54
CA LYS A 88 -57.50 -4.06 -32.64
C LYS A 88 -57.64 -5.50 -32.11
N ASN A 89 -57.95 -5.74 -30.84
CA ASN A 89 -58.03 -4.87 -29.67
C ASN A 89 -57.75 -5.71 -28.40
N GLY A 90 -57.01 -5.16 -27.43
CA GLY A 90 -56.72 -5.85 -26.17
C GLY A 90 -56.43 -4.85 -25.06
N THR A 91 -57.49 -4.36 -24.41
CA THR A 91 -57.38 -3.53 -23.20
C THR A 91 -56.92 -4.39 -22.03
N PHE A 92 -55.68 -4.16 -21.59
CA PHE A 92 -55.22 -4.54 -20.27
C PHE A 92 -54.69 -3.27 -19.61
N ASP A 93 -55.44 -2.77 -18.64
CA ASP A 93 -55.04 -1.61 -17.85
C ASP A 93 -53.79 -2.00 -17.02
N LEU A 94 -52.68 -1.28 -17.25
CA LEU A 94 -51.54 -1.34 -16.36
C LEU A 94 -51.84 -0.46 -15.14
N PRO A 95 -51.50 -0.88 -13.91
CA PRO A 95 -51.93 -0.15 -12.72
C PRO A 95 -51.42 1.29 -12.69
N GLU A 96 -52.26 2.19 -12.16
CA GLU A 96 -51.80 3.50 -11.68
C GLU A 96 -50.72 3.34 -10.60
N GLU A 97 -50.01 4.45 -10.35
CA GLU A 97 -48.87 4.51 -9.44
C GLU A 97 -49.19 3.89 -8.06
N ALA A 98 -48.42 2.87 -7.68
CA ALA A 98 -48.44 2.30 -6.34
C ALA A 98 -47.30 2.93 -5.50
N PRO A 99 -47.53 4.03 -4.77
CA PRO A 99 -46.54 4.58 -3.87
C PRO A 99 -46.27 3.61 -2.71
N PHE A 100 -45.01 3.47 -2.31
CA PHE A 100 -44.64 2.79 -1.07
C PHE A 100 -45.30 3.50 0.13
N LYS A 101 -46.31 2.88 0.73
CA LYS A 101 -46.89 3.31 2.01
C LYS A 101 -46.22 2.54 3.15
N ILE A 102 -45.37 3.23 3.90
CA ILE A 102 -45.11 2.88 5.30
C ILE A 102 -46.37 3.30 6.10
N VAL A 103 -46.77 2.51 7.10
CA VAL A 103 -47.98 2.74 7.87
C VAL A 103 -47.64 3.42 9.20
N ASP A 104 -47.91 4.73 9.28
CA ASP A 104 -47.92 5.44 10.56
C ASP A 104 -49.07 4.95 11.44
N ALA A 105 -48.78 4.66 12.71
CA ALA A 105 -49.76 4.16 13.68
C ALA A 105 -49.47 4.66 15.11
N TYR A 106 -49.48 5.98 15.31
CA TYR A 106 -49.67 6.59 16.63
C TYR A 106 -50.92 7.48 16.62
N GLY A 107 -51.94 7.06 17.37
CA GLY A 107 -53.13 7.86 17.67
C GLY A 107 -53.14 8.23 19.16
N ASP A 108 -53.41 9.49 19.47
CA ASP A 108 -53.42 10.03 20.84
C ASP A 108 -54.84 10.10 21.43
N GLY A 109 -54.94 10.10 22.76
CA GLY A 109 -56.14 10.44 23.53
C GLY A 109 -56.78 9.30 24.34
N GLY A 110 -56.76 9.41 25.67
CA GLY A 110 -57.60 8.58 26.56
C GLY A 110 -57.11 8.45 28.01
N GLN A 111 -57.64 9.27 28.92
CA GLN A 111 -57.34 9.27 30.37
C GLN A 111 -57.85 8.02 31.11
N ASP A 112 -57.06 7.47 32.05
CA ASP A 112 -57.27 7.52 33.53
C ASP A 112 -56.64 6.31 34.28
N GLY A 113 -56.31 6.50 35.57
CA GLY A 113 -56.19 5.38 36.55
C GLY A 113 -54.80 5.04 37.13
N THR A 114 -54.33 5.82 38.10
CA THR A 114 -53.30 5.44 39.11
C THR A 114 -53.91 4.63 40.29
N PRO A 115 -53.14 4.04 41.23
CA PRO A 115 -51.77 3.49 41.21
C PRO A 115 -51.64 2.08 41.89
N SER A 116 -50.42 1.50 41.92
CA SER A 116 -49.98 0.38 42.80
C SER A 116 -50.71 -0.98 42.63
N GLN A 117 -50.18 -2.17 42.96
CA GLN A 117 -48.88 -2.73 43.39
C GLN A 117 -48.87 -4.20 42.82
N LEU A 118 -47.84 -5.03 42.71
CA LEU A 118 -46.78 -5.46 43.65
C LEU A 118 -45.89 -6.53 42.93
N ILE A 119 -44.78 -6.95 43.54
CA ILE A 119 -43.97 -8.16 43.23
C ILE A 119 -43.12 -8.13 41.94
N THR A 120 -41.81 -7.99 42.15
CA THR A 120 -40.75 -8.47 41.25
C THR A 120 -40.53 -9.98 41.38
N SER A 121 -40.42 -10.71 40.27
CA SER A 121 -39.67 -11.98 40.25
C SER A 121 -39.05 -12.27 38.88
N ARG A 122 -37.76 -12.64 38.87
CA ARG A 122 -37.13 -13.36 37.76
C ARG A 122 -37.34 -14.86 37.99
N SER A 123 -37.54 -15.61 36.92
CA SER A 123 -37.20 -17.04 36.86
C SER A 123 -36.42 -17.33 35.57
N HIS A 124 -35.29 -18.02 35.68
CA HIS A 124 -34.51 -18.49 34.53
C HIS A 124 -35.01 -19.86 34.09
N PHE A 125 -35.16 -20.07 32.77
CA PHE A 125 -34.88 -21.31 32.01
C PHE A 125 -35.31 -21.05 30.54
N GLY A 126 -34.48 -21.16 29.50
CA GLY A 126 -33.02 -21.29 29.43
C GLY A 126 -32.54 -21.49 27.98
N SER A 127 -31.40 -20.88 27.61
CA SER A 127 -30.55 -21.14 26.41
C SER A 127 -31.20 -21.54 25.07
N LYS A 128 -31.23 -20.62 24.09
CA LYS A 128 -30.65 -20.80 22.73
C LYS A 128 -30.88 -19.61 21.78
N GLY A 129 -29.94 -19.42 20.84
CA GLY A 129 -30.22 -18.98 19.46
C GLY A 129 -30.47 -17.49 19.20
N ASN A 130 -29.41 -16.67 19.21
CA ASN A 130 -29.46 -15.33 18.61
C ASN A 130 -29.11 -15.44 17.11
N PHE A 131 -30.10 -15.81 16.28
CA PHE A 131 -29.94 -16.10 14.86
C PHE A 131 -30.74 -15.12 13.99
N ASP A 132 -30.22 -13.90 13.84
CA ASP A 132 -30.49 -13.07 12.66
C ASP A 132 -29.18 -12.41 12.25
N ALA A 133 -28.64 -12.85 11.11
CA ALA A 133 -27.52 -12.24 10.43
C ALA A 133 -28.06 -11.70 9.11
N GLU A 134 -28.29 -10.39 9.05
CA GLU A 134 -29.01 -9.75 7.96
C GLU A 134 -28.20 -9.71 6.66
N ALA A 135 -28.89 -9.46 5.54
CA ALA A 135 -28.26 -9.46 4.22
C ALA A 135 -27.39 -8.20 3.97
N PHE A 136 -27.67 -7.13 4.70
CA PHE A 136 -26.90 -5.90 4.77
C PHE A 136 -25.94 -5.93 5.96
N HIS A 137 -24.99 -4.98 6.01
CA HIS A 137 -24.27 -4.72 7.27
C HIS A 137 -25.13 -3.94 8.26
N ASP A 138 -26.03 -3.09 7.75
CA ASP A 138 -27.11 -2.42 8.46
C ASP A 138 -28.25 -2.17 7.45
N GLU A 139 -29.42 -2.79 7.64
CA GLU A 139 -30.55 -2.68 6.69
C GLU A 139 -31.29 -1.34 6.84
N ASP A 140 -31.38 -0.79 8.06
CA ASP A 140 -32.09 0.47 8.33
C ASP A 140 -31.32 1.68 7.78
N ILE A 141 -30.00 1.75 7.98
CA ILE A 141 -29.13 2.78 7.41
C ILE A 141 -29.18 2.71 5.88
N PHE A 142 -28.96 1.53 5.28
CA PHE A 142 -29.05 1.38 3.82
C PHE A 142 -30.41 1.87 3.30
N LEU A 143 -31.51 1.54 3.98
CA LEU A 143 -32.84 2.01 3.57
C LEU A 143 -33.03 3.52 3.78
N GLU A 144 -32.48 4.15 4.82
CA GLU A 144 -32.56 5.61 5.03
C GLU A 144 -31.75 6.38 3.97
N ASP A 145 -30.48 6.00 3.76
CA ASP A 145 -29.61 6.60 2.74
C ASP A 145 -30.20 6.41 1.33
N TYR A 146 -30.71 5.21 1.05
CA TYR A 146 -31.42 4.90 -0.19
C TYR A 146 -32.67 5.77 -0.40
N ARG A 147 -33.45 6.02 0.66
CA ARG A 147 -34.63 6.91 0.59
C ARG A 147 -34.21 8.34 0.23
N GLU A 148 -33.13 8.85 0.81
CA GLU A 148 -32.66 10.21 0.52
C GLU A 148 -31.99 10.33 -0.85
N MET A 149 -31.15 9.36 -1.25
CA MET A 149 -30.58 9.30 -2.61
C MET A 149 -31.69 9.22 -3.66
N ASN A 150 -32.66 8.30 -3.52
CA ASN A 150 -33.74 8.11 -4.48
C ASN A 150 -34.59 9.39 -4.69
N LYS A 151 -34.68 10.23 -3.66
CA LYS A 151 -35.32 11.56 -3.66
C LYS A 151 -34.43 12.63 -4.30
N SER A 152 -33.23 12.86 -3.76
CA SER A 152 -32.38 14.02 -4.05
C SER A 152 -31.41 13.81 -5.23
N PHE A 153 -30.72 12.68 -5.29
CA PHE A 153 -29.58 12.43 -6.19
C PHE A 153 -29.93 12.56 -7.67
N LYS A 154 -29.04 13.15 -8.48
CA LYS A 154 -29.24 13.36 -9.92
C LYS A 154 -27.94 13.25 -10.71
N ILE A 155 -28.01 12.64 -11.88
CA ILE A 155 -26.88 12.41 -12.80
C ILE A 155 -27.11 13.22 -14.10
N TYR A 156 -26.08 13.88 -14.61
CA TYR A 156 -26.06 14.39 -15.98
C TYR A 156 -25.36 13.40 -16.92
N VAL A 157 -25.85 13.27 -18.15
CA VAL A 157 -25.23 12.42 -19.18
C VAL A 157 -24.78 13.28 -20.35
N TYR A 158 -23.52 13.15 -20.77
CA TYR A 158 -23.01 13.93 -21.90
C TYR A 158 -23.79 13.63 -23.20
N PRO A 159 -24.35 14.66 -23.88
CA PRO A 159 -25.34 14.43 -24.93
C PRO A 159 -24.69 14.07 -26.27
N HIS A 160 -25.24 13.01 -26.88
CA HIS A 160 -24.86 12.46 -28.19
C HIS A 160 -26.07 12.30 -29.09
N LYS A 161 -25.86 12.27 -30.42
CA LYS A 161 -26.93 12.21 -31.42
C LYS A 161 -27.01 10.83 -32.10
N LYS A 162 -28.19 10.45 -32.61
CA LYS A 162 -28.37 9.20 -33.39
C LYS A 162 -27.55 9.15 -34.70
N ASN A 163 -27.08 10.31 -35.19
CA ASN A 163 -26.20 10.41 -36.36
C ASN A 163 -24.71 10.62 -36.01
N ASP A 164 -24.31 10.43 -34.74
CA ASP A 164 -22.90 10.44 -34.37
C ASP A 164 -22.16 9.22 -34.98
N PRO A 165 -20.94 9.36 -35.53
CA PRO A 165 -20.20 8.25 -36.11
C PRO A 165 -19.98 7.06 -35.16
N PHE A 166 -20.01 7.27 -33.85
CA PHE A 166 -19.87 6.27 -32.79
C PHE A 166 -21.13 6.19 -31.90
N ALA A 167 -22.31 6.59 -32.42
CA ALA A 167 -23.59 6.53 -31.71
C ALA A 167 -23.88 5.16 -31.07
N HIS A 168 -23.46 4.06 -31.70
CA HIS A 168 -23.61 2.68 -31.20
C HIS A 168 -22.81 2.40 -29.90
N ALA A 169 -21.79 3.21 -29.60
CA ALA A 169 -21.00 3.16 -28.37
C ALA A 169 -21.49 4.19 -27.34
N PHE A 170 -21.98 5.36 -27.78
CA PHE A 170 -22.43 6.45 -26.91
C PHE A 170 -23.90 6.39 -26.49
N LEU A 171 -24.80 5.82 -27.27
CA LEU A 171 -26.23 5.72 -26.92
C LEU A 171 -26.56 4.42 -26.15
N PRO A 172 -27.70 4.36 -25.42
CA PRO A 172 -28.25 3.09 -24.94
C PRO A 172 -28.68 2.20 -26.12
N VAL A 173 -28.90 0.91 -25.85
CA VAL A 173 -29.23 -0.09 -26.87
C VAL A 173 -30.74 -0.35 -26.92
N ASP A 174 -31.31 -0.35 -28.13
CA ASP A 174 -32.75 -0.54 -28.37
C ASP A 174 -33.18 -2.02 -28.26
N PHE A 175 -32.25 -2.97 -28.10
CA PHE A 175 -32.49 -4.41 -27.89
C PHE A 175 -32.12 -4.86 -26.46
N GLU A 176 -32.35 -6.13 -26.10
CA GLU A 176 -31.92 -6.66 -24.79
C GLU A 176 -30.44 -7.07 -24.78
N PRO A 177 -29.58 -6.47 -23.93
CA PRO A 177 -28.20 -6.89 -23.77
C PRO A 177 -28.08 -8.37 -23.36
N GLY A 178 -27.02 -9.05 -23.82
CA GLY A 178 -26.79 -10.45 -23.51
C GLY A 178 -25.31 -10.82 -23.42
N GLY A 179 -25.04 -11.96 -22.78
CA GLY A 179 -23.69 -12.48 -22.59
C GLY A 179 -22.86 -11.69 -21.56
N ASN A 180 -21.55 -11.95 -21.55
CA ASN A 180 -20.66 -11.59 -20.45
C ASN A 180 -20.59 -10.10 -20.08
N TYR A 181 -20.91 -9.17 -20.98
CA TYR A 181 -20.79 -7.72 -20.75
C TYR A 181 -22.14 -7.02 -20.70
N ALA A 182 -23.23 -7.78 -20.48
CA ALA A 182 -24.58 -7.26 -20.41
C ALA A 182 -24.74 -6.15 -19.35
N SER A 183 -24.13 -6.27 -18.16
CA SER A 183 -24.21 -5.25 -17.09
C SER A 183 -23.83 -3.84 -17.55
N GLU A 184 -22.79 -3.68 -18.37
CA GLU A 184 -22.35 -2.36 -18.89
C GLU A 184 -23.44 -1.72 -19.79
N SER A 185 -24.10 -2.54 -20.61
CA SER A 185 -25.20 -2.08 -21.46
C SER A 185 -26.53 -1.95 -20.70
N TYR A 186 -26.78 -2.75 -19.67
CA TYR A 186 -27.99 -2.68 -18.84
C TYR A 186 -27.97 -1.51 -17.88
N PHE A 187 -26.88 -1.29 -17.13
CA PHE A 187 -26.72 -0.11 -16.29
C PHE A 187 -26.99 1.15 -17.11
N LYS A 188 -26.38 1.25 -18.29
CA LYS A 188 -26.60 2.34 -19.23
C LYS A 188 -28.06 2.45 -19.70
N LYS A 189 -28.70 1.34 -20.07
CA LYS A 189 -30.09 1.29 -20.53
C LYS A 189 -31.11 1.62 -19.42
N ALA A 190 -30.79 1.30 -18.17
CA ALA A 190 -31.58 1.62 -16.98
C ALA A 190 -31.39 3.08 -16.56
N LEU A 191 -30.14 3.54 -16.43
CA LEU A 191 -29.81 4.94 -16.13
C LEU A 191 -30.48 5.88 -17.13
N MET A 192 -30.38 5.60 -18.44
CA MET A 192 -31.00 6.36 -19.53
C MET A 192 -32.55 6.37 -19.53
N LYS A 193 -33.20 5.63 -18.61
CA LYS A 193 -34.65 5.63 -18.38
C LYS A 193 -35.05 6.07 -16.97
N SER A 194 -34.08 6.36 -16.09
CA SER A 194 -34.32 6.65 -14.67
C SER A 194 -34.62 8.13 -14.40
N HIS A 195 -35.33 8.39 -13.30
CA HIS A 195 -35.58 9.73 -12.74
C HIS A 195 -34.34 10.40 -12.14
N PHE A 196 -33.22 9.66 -12.01
CA PHE A 196 -31.93 10.24 -11.68
C PHE A 196 -31.40 11.16 -12.78
N ILE A 197 -31.76 10.97 -14.06
CA ILE A 197 -31.23 11.83 -15.12
C ILE A 197 -31.84 13.24 -15.07
N THR A 198 -30.96 14.22 -14.90
CA THR A 198 -31.28 15.63 -15.13
C THR A 198 -30.84 16.07 -16.53
N LYS A 199 -31.68 16.86 -17.21
CA LYS A 199 -31.30 17.62 -18.42
C LYS A 199 -30.53 18.90 -18.08
N ASP A 200 -30.61 19.33 -16.83
CA ASP A 200 -29.98 20.52 -16.27
C ASP A 200 -28.71 20.09 -15.49
N PRO A 201 -27.50 20.31 -16.04
CA PRO A 201 -26.25 19.90 -15.40
C PRO A 201 -25.93 20.68 -14.12
N SER A 202 -26.59 21.82 -13.85
CA SER A 202 -26.38 22.54 -12.58
C SER A 202 -26.95 21.77 -11.38
N LYS A 203 -27.94 20.91 -11.62
CA LYS A 203 -28.58 20.04 -10.62
C LYS A 203 -27.93 18.66 -10.49
N ALA A 204 -26.82 18.43 -11.21
CA ALA A 204 -26.16 17.13 -11.25
C ALA A 204 -25.10 17.00 -10.14
N HIS A 205 -25.24 15.89 -9.42
CA HIS A 205 -24.35 15.45 -8.38
C HIS A 205 -23.12 14.78 -9.02
N LEU A 206 -23.37 13.78 -9.89
CA LEU A 206 -22.38 13.11 -10.73
C LEU A 206 -22.65 13.24 -12.23
N PHE A 207 -21.62 12.99 -13.04
CA PHE A 207 -21.62 13.14 -14.49
C PHE A 207 -21.19 11.83 -15.19
N PHE A 208 -22.11 11.20 -15.91
CA PHE A 208 -21.85 9.94 -16.60
C PHE A 208 -21.14 10.15 -17.95
N LEU A 209 -20.04 9.42 -18.16
CA LEU A 209 -19.31 9.28 -19.41
C LEU A 209 -19.87 8.08 -20.21
N PRO A 210 -20.69 8.29 -21.24
CA PRO A 210 -21.52 7.23 -21.83
C PRO A 210 -20.79 6.34 -22.87
N PHE A 211 -19.46 6.32 -22.94
CA PHE A 211 -18.76 5.38 -23.82
C PHE A 211 -18.94 3.92 -23.35
N SER A 212 -18.83 2.96 -24.27
CA SER A 212 -18.90 1.53 -23.94
C SER A 212 -17.66 0.80 -24.45
N ILE A 213 -16.84 0.30 -23.52
CA ILE A 213 -15.66 -0.52 -23.79
C ILE A 213 -16.07 -1.81 -24.52
N ALA A 214 -17.22 -2.38 -24.13
CA ALA A 214 -17.78 -3.58 -24.76
C ALA A 214 -18.19 -3.38 -26.23
N ARG A 215 -18.50 -2.13 -26.64
CA ARG A 215 -18.82 -1.75 -28.03
C ARG A 215 -17.60 -1.35 -28.85
N LEU A 216 -16.73 -0.49 -28.31
CA LEU A 216 -15.57 0.04 -29.04
C LEU A 216 -14.62 -1.07 -29.54
N ARG A 217 -14.42 -2.12 -28.74
CA ARG A 217 -13.65 -3.34 -29.13
C ARG A 217 -14.20 -4.10 -30.35
N HIS A 218 -15.44 -3.81 -30.76
CA HIS A 218 -16.13 -4.41 -31.90
C HIS A 218 -16.36 -3.41 -33.04
N ASP A 219 -15.92 -2.16 -32.93
CA ASP A 219 -15.90 -1.23 -34.04
C ASP A 219 -14.64 -1.42 -34.88
N ASN A 220 -14.80 -1.68 -36.18
CA ASN A 220 -13.69 -1.95 -37.10
C ASN A 220 -12.71 -0.78 -37.28
N ARG A 221 -13.08 0.45 -36.85
CA ARG A 221 -12.22 1.65 -36.88
C ARG A 221 -11.40 1.83 -35.60
N VAL A 222 -11.71 1.10 -34.52
CA VAL A 222 -11.10 1.26 -33.20
C VAL A 222 -10.44 -0.05 -32.76
N GLY A 223 -11.18 -1.16 -32.77
CA GLY A 223 -10.72 -2.46 -32.28
C GLY A 223 -10.25 -2.42 -30.82
N THR A 224 -9.55 -3.46 -30.37
CA THR A 224 -9.02 -3.49 -28.99
C THR A 224 -7.91 -2.46 -28.75
N GLY A 225 -7.03 -2.23 -29.74
CA GLY A 225 -5.86 -1.35 -29.58
C GLY A 225 -6.18 0.15 -29.66
N GLY A 226 -7.20 0.55 -30.42
CA GLY A 226 -7.56 1.96 -30.59
C GLY A 226 -8.33 2.57 -29.41
N ILE A 227 -8.83 1.75 -28.46
CA ILE A 227 -9.68 2.21 -27.35
C ILE A 227 -9.01 3.31 -26.52
N GLN A 228 -7.71 3.19 -26.24
CA GLN A 228 -6.98 4.16 -25.42
C GLN A 228 -6.95 5.55 -26.07
N TYR A 229 -6.62 5.59 -27.35
CA TYR A 229 -6.58 6.82 -28.15
C TYR A 229 -7.98 7.40 -28.34
N PHE A 230 -8.98 6.54 -28.59
CA PHE A 230 -10.38 6.95 -28.69
C PHE A 230 -10.87 7.64 -27.41
N ILE A 231 -10.54 7.11 -26.23
CA ILE A 231 -11.00 7.67 -24.96
C ILE A 231 -10.25 8.98 -24.64
N ARG A 232 -8.93 9.05 -24.87
CA ARG A 232 -8.18 10.31 -24.81
C ARG A 232 -8.85 11.41 -25.65
N ASP A 233 -9.11 11.10 -26.92
CA ASP A 233 -9.65 12.08 -27.87
C ASP A 233 -11.11 12.45 -27.55
N TYR A 234 -11.87 11.50 -26.99
CA TYR A 234 -13.20 11.74 -26.44
C TYR A 234 -13.17 12.70 -25.24
N ILE A 235 -12.28 12.49 -24.28
CA ILE A 235 -12.19 13.29 -23.05
C ILE A 235 -11.62 14.68 -23.33
N LEU A 236 -10.66 14.79 -24.25
CA LEU A 236 -10.17 16.06 -24.78
C LEU A 236 -11.32 16.87 -25.44
N ASN A 237 -12.21 16.22 -26.18
CA ASN A 237 -13.39 16.87 -26.75
C ASN A 237 -14.42 17.26 -25.66
N ILE A 238 -14.71 16.38 -24.69
CA ILE A 238 -15.63 16.67 -23.58
C ILE A 238 -15.16 17.86 -22.73
N SER A 239 -13.88 17.88 -22.34
CA SER A 239 -13.26 18.93 -21.53
C SER A 239 -13.20 20.29 -22.22
N GLN A 240 -12.99 20.32 -23.54
CA GLN A 240 -13.05 21.56 -24.33
C GLN A 240 -14.49 22.05 -24.56
N LYS A 241 -15.45 21.13 -24.73
CA LYS A 241 -16.82 21.44 -25.17
C LYS A 241 -17.80 21.70 -24.04
N TYR A 242 -17.59 21.11 -22.86
CA TYR A 242 -18.50 21.21 -21.72
C TYR A 242 -17.75 21.62 -20.45
N PRO A 243 -18.12 22.73 -19.79
CA PRO A 243 -17.36 23.26 -18.65
C PRO A 243 -17.40 22.35 -17.41
N TYR A 244 -18.34 21.41 -17.35
CA TYR A 244 -18.57 20.55 -16.19
C TYR A 244 -17.43 19.56 -15.92
N TRP A 245 -16.73 19.07 -16.95
CA TRP A 245 -15.51 18.26 -16.76
C TRP A 245 -14.44 19.03 -15.97
N ASN A 246 -14.25 20.30 -16.33
CA ASN A 246 -13.27 21.19 -15.72
C ASN A 246 -13.70 21.67 -14.32
N ARG A 247 -14.92 21.35 -13.86
CA ARG A 247 -15.38 21.62 -12.48
C ARG A 247 -14.53 20.87 -11.46
N THR A 248 -14.13 19.65 -11.76
CA THR A 248 -13.51 18.70 -10.83
C THR A 248 -12.26 18.01 -11.37
N GLY A 249 -11.93 18.22 -12.65
CA GLY A 249 -10.87 17.46 -13.32
C GLY A 249 -11.24 15.99 -13.57
N GLY A 250 -12.54 15.68 -13.59
CA GLY A 250 -13.04 14.31 -13.74
C GLY A 250 -13.49 13.62 -12.45
N ALA A 251 -13.36 14.23 -11.26
CA ALA A 251 -13.60 13.54 -9.99
C ALA A 251 -15.08 13.26 -9.67
N ASP A 252 -16.00 14.13 -10.11
CA ASP A 252 -17.46 13.86 -10.07
C ASP A 252 -17.96 13.18 -11.36
N HIS A 253 -17.05 12.65 -12.17
CA HIS A 253 -17.36 11.89 -13.38
C HIS A 253 -17.19 10.40 -13.15
N PHE A 254 -18.02 9.60 -13.81
CA PHE A 254 -17.94 8.15 -13.74
C PHE A 254 -18.20 7.47 -15.08
N TYR A 255 -17.67 6.26 -15.25
CA TYR A 255 -17.89 5.40 -16.42
C TYR A 255 -18.13 3.95 -15.99
N VAL A 256 -18.69 3.14 -16.89
CA VAL A 256 -18.85 1.69 -16.66
C VAL A 256 -17.97 0.89 -17.60
N ALA A 257 -17.19 -0.06 -17.06
CA ALA A 257 -16.34 -0.96 -17.84
C ALA A 257 -16.39 -2.39 -17.28
N CYS A 258 -17.13 -3.28 -17.96
CA CYS A 258 -17.25 -4.68 -17.54
C CYS A 258 -16.37 -5.68 -18.31
N HIS A 259 -15.61 -5.21 -19.29
CA HIS A 259 -14.58 -6.01 -19.97
C HIS A 259 -13.21 -5.84 -19.29
N SER A 260 -12.42 -6.91 -19.26
CA SER A 260 -10.99 -6.91 -18.88
C SER A 260 -10.13 -5.81 -19.53
N ILE A 261 -10.55 -5.24 -20.67
CA ILE A 261 -9.85 -4.17 -21.38
C ILE A 261 -9.97 -2.84 -20.63
N GLY A 262 -10.97 -2.67 -19.74
CA GLY A 262 -11.12 -1.46 -18.93
C GLY A 262 -9.86 -1.10 -18.12
N ARG A 263 -9.12 -2.11 -17.67
CA ARG A 263 -7.86 -1.95 -16.90
C ARG A 263 -6.77 -1.17 -17.64
N SER A 264 -6.78 -1.21 -18.97
CA SER A 264 -5.81 -0.55 -19.84
C SER A 264 -6.46 0.52 -20.74
N ALA A 265 -7.80 0.59 -20.79
CA ALA A 265 -8.53 1.55 -21.61
C ALA A 265 -8.18 3.02 -21.30
N MET A 266 -7.80 3.32 -20.05
CA MET A 266 -7.47 4.69 -19.61
C MET A 266 -5.97 5.00 -19.60
N GLU A 267 -5.10 4.13 -20.13
CA GLU A 267 -3.63 4.34 -20.17
C GLU A 267 -3.16 5.54 -21.03
N LYS A 268 -4.07 6.19 -21.76
CA LYS A 268 -3.82 7.44 -22.50
C LYS A 268 -4.73 8.60 -22.09
N ALA A 269 -5.51 8.42 -21.02
CA ALA A 269 -6.45 9.40 -20.46
C ALA A 269 -6.34 9.35 -18.93
N GLU A 270 -5.19 9.79 -18.40
CA GLU A 270 -4.77 9.58 -17.03
C GLU A 270 -5.66 10.30 -16.01
N GLU A 271 -6.16 11.48 -16.38
CA GLU A 271 -7.17 12.22 -15.63
C GLU A 271 -8.45 11.40 -15.36
N VAL A 272 -8.85 10.54 -16.29
CA VAL A 272 -9.99 9.61 -16.11
C VAL A 272 -9.59 8.44 -15.21
N LYS A 273 -8.38 7.91 -15.40
CA LYS A 273 -7.86 6.76 -14.66
C LYS A 273 -7.77 7.06 -13.15
N LEU A 274 -7.26 8.23 -12.82
CA LEU A 274 -6.99 8.66 -11.45
C LEU A 274 -8.22 9.28 -10.78
N ASN A 275 -8.83 10.29 -11.41
CA ASN A 275 -9.85 11.11 -10.73
C ASN A 275 -11.25 10.49 -10.82
N SER A 276 -11.66 9.99 -12.00
CA SER A 276 -13.03 9.51 -12.20
C SER A 276 -13.32 8.23 -11.44
N ILE A 277 -14.58 8.09 -11.02
CA ILE A 277 -15.11 6.89 -10.38
C ILE A 277 -15.27 5.80 -11.45
N GLN A 278 -14.51 4.72 -11.30
CA GLN A 278 -14.57 3.57 -12.17
C GLN A 278 -15.66 2.61 -11.67
N ILE A 279 -16.72 2.40 -12.45
CA ILE A 279 -17.68 1.32 -12.17
C ILE A 279 -17.26 0.09 -12.96
N VAL A 280 -16.69 -0.91 -12.29
CA VAL A 280 -16.11 -2.09 -12.95
C VAL A 280 -16.84 -3.38 -12.55
N CYS A 281 -16.92 -4.31 -13.49
CA CYS A 281 -17.28 -5.69 -13.12
C CYS A 281 -16.07 -6.49 -12.56
N SER A 282 -14.82 -6.05 -12.78
CA SER A 282 -13.58 -6.77 -12.40
C SER A 282 -12.72 -5.97 -11.41
N SER A 283 -13.28 -5.74 -10.23
CA SER A 283 -12.73 -4.99 -9.11
C SER A 283 -11.64 -5.77 -8.36
N SER A 284 -10.38 -5.33 -8.42
CA SER A 284 -9.29 -6.01 -7.72
C SER A 284 -8.21 -5.02 -7.33
N TYR A 285 -7.63 -5.20 -6.14
CA TYR A 285 -6.56 -4.37 -5.58
C TYR A 285 -5.25 -4.34 -6.40
N PHE A 286 -5.17 -5.13 -7.48
CA PHE A 286 -4.05 -5.14 -8.44
C PHE A 286 -4.48 -4.69 -9.86
N LEU A 287 -5.68 -4.17 -10.04
CA LEU A 287 -6.13 -3.58 -11.30
C LEU A 287 -5.56 -2.15 -11.41
N SER A 288 -4.89 -1.82 -12.52
CA SER A 288 -4.19 -0.54 -12.64
C SER A 288 -5.17 0.65 -12.60
N GLY A 289 -5.17 1.38 -11.48
CA GLY A 289 -6.04 2.54 -11.25
C GLY A 289 -7.34 2.26 -10.49
N TYR A 290 -7.63 1.01 -10.09
CA TYR A 290 -8.78 0.73 -9.21
C TYR A 290 -8.44 1.05 -7.75
N ILE A 291 -9.24 1.91 -7.13
CA ILE A 291 -9.06 2.38 -5.75
C ILE A 291 -10.35 2.10 -4.98
N ALA A 292 -10.36 1.08 -4.11
CA ALA A 292 -11.56 0.55 -3.46
C ALA A 292 -12.31 1.51 -2.51
N HIS A 293 -11.78 2.72 -2.24
CA HIS A 293 -12.47 3.78 -1.49
C HIS A 293 -12.97 4.94 -2.39
N LYS A 294 -12.90 4.76 -3.72
CA LYS A 294 -13.33 5.71 -4.77
C LYS A 294 -14.20 5.01 -5.81
N ASP A 295 -13.75 3.83 -6.24
CA ASP A 295 -14.28 3.07 -7.37
C ASP A 295 -15.30 2.03 -6.90
N ALA A 296 -16.29 1.75 -7.74
CA ALA A 296 -17.42 0.89 -7.41
C ALA A 296 -17.40 -0.42 -8.19
N SER A 297 -17.78 -1.51 -7.52
CA SER A 297 -17.87 -2.86 -8.09
C SER A 297 -19.33 -3.23 -8.36
N ILE A 298 -19.66 -3.59 -9.60
CA ILE A 298 -21.01 -4.06 -9.98
C ILE A 298 -21.00 -5.53 -10.38
N PRO A 299 -22.06 -6.31 -10.10
CA PRO A 299 -22.08 -7.69 -10.49
C PRO A 299 -22.17 -7.81 -12.01
N GLN A 300 -21.38 -8.74 -12.54
CA GLN A 300 -21.61 -9.26 -13.87
C GLN A 300 -22.90 -10.09 -13.83
N VAL A 301 -23.91 -9.73 -14.62
CA VAL A 301 -25.22 -10.40 -14.62
C VAL A 301 -25.59 -10.76 -16.05
N TRP A 302 -26.05 -12.01 -16.25
CA TRP A 302 -26.72 -12.41 -17.48
C TRP A 302 -28.22 -12.39 -17.20
N PRO A 303 -29.06 -11.62 -17.93
CA PRO A 303 -30.50 -11.63 -17.69
C PRO A 303 -31.07 -13.05 -17.83
N ARG A 304 -31.83 -13.46 -16.81
CA ARG A 304 -32.69 -14.64 -16.80
C ARG A 304 -34.14 -14.17 -16.87
N THR A 305 -35.03 -14.99 -17.40
CA THR A 305 -36.42 -14.60 -17.73
C THR A 305 -37.43 -15.53 -17.07
N GLY A 306 -38.45 -14.97 -16.42
CA GLY A 306 -39.39 -15.68 -15.56
C GLY A 306 -38.88 -15.79 -14.12
N ASP A 307 -39.70 -16.31 -13.21
CA ASP A 307 -39.26 -16.55 -11.83
C ASP A 307 -38.50 -17.89 -11.70
N PRO A 308 -37.44 -17.96 -10.87
CA PRO A 308 -36.76 -19.22 -10.60
C PRO A 308 -37.66 -20.19 -9.85
N ALA A 309 -37.65 -21.47 -10.24
CA ALA A 309 -38.43 -22.50 -9.56
C ALA A 309 -37.97 -22.63 -8.09
N ASN A 310 -38.86 -22.33 -7.15
CA ASN A 310 -38.54 -22.30 -5.71
C ASN A 310 -38.42 -23.73 -5.13
N LEU A 311 -37.24 -24.33 -5.33
CA LEU A 311 -36.87 -25.63 -4.81
C LEU A 311 -36.45 -25.55 -3.34
N THR A 312 -37.20 -26.24 -2.47
CA THR A 312 -36.91 -26.35 -1.04
C THR A 312 -35.53 -26.96 -0.78
N SER A 313 -34.91 -26.57 0.34
CA SER A 313 -33.59 -27.05 0.78
C SER A 313 -33.43 -28.58 0.72
N SER A 314 -34.50 -29.33 0.99
CA SER A 314 -34.57 -30.79 0.97
C SER A 314 -34.50 -31.44 -0.43
N THR A 315 -34.58 -30.66 -1.52
CA THR A 315 -34.50 -31.16 -2.90
C THR A 315 -33.13 -30.94 -3.56
N ARG A 316 -32.21 -30.23 -2.90
CA ARG A 316 -30.86 -29.91 -3.41
C ARG A 316 -29.87 -31.02 -3.07
N ASN A 317 -29.74 -31.96 -3.99
CA ASN A 317 -29.02 -33.24 -3.79
C ASN A 317 -27.51 -33.16 -4.09
N LYS A 318 -27.03 -32.14 -4.81
CA LYS A 318 -25.59 -31.93 -5.06
C LYS A 318 -25.01 -31.01 -3.99
N LEU A 319 -23.83 -31.34 -3.48
CA LEU A 319 -23.15 -30.49 -2.50
C LEU A 319 -22.70 -29.18 -3.16
N ALA A 320 -21.91 -29.27 -4.23
CA ALA A 320 -21.45 -28.08 -4.94
C ALA A 320 -21.34 -28.26 -6.45
N PHE A 321 -21.40 -27.16 -7.20
CA PHE A 321 -21.30 -27.18 -8.66
C PHE A 321 -20.41 -26.07 -9.22
N PHE A 322 -19.68 -26.40 -10.29
CA PHE A 322 -18.92 -25.47 -11.12
C PHE A 322 -19.03 -25.87 -12.59
N ALA A 323 -19.15 -24.88 -13.49
CA ALA A 323 -18.91 -25.07 -14.91
C ALA A 323 -18.14 -23.89 -15.49
N GLY A 324 -17.05 -24.11 -16.23
CA GLY A 324 -16.28 -23.02 -16.83
C GLY A 324 -15.16 -23.39 -17.79
N SER A 325 -14.60 -22.37 -18.44
CA SER A 325 -13.36 -22.50 -19.21
C SER A 325 -12.16 -22.63 -18.27
N MET A 326 -11.19 -23.46 -18.66
CA MET A 326 -9.96 -23.74 -17.90
C MET A 326 -8.91 -22.63 -18.10
N ASN A 327 -9.32 -21.37 -17.96
CA ASN A 327 -8.56 -20.18 -18.34
C ASN A 327 -7.85 -19.47 -17.16
N SER A 328 -7.49 -20.22 -16.11
CA SER A 328 -6.62 -19.75 -15.04
C SER A 328 -6.00 -20.94 -14.27
N PRO A 329 -4.84 -20.76 -13.61
CA PRO A 329 -4.29 -21.76 -12.70
C PRO A 329 -5.28 -22.13 -11.57
N VAL A 330 -6.10 -21.18 -11.13
CA VAL A 330 -7.12 -21.36 -10.08
C VAL A 330 -8.22 -22.33 -10.55
N ARG A 331 -8.72 -22.18 -11.78
CA ARG A 331 -9.72 -23.08 -12.39
C ARG A 331 -9.12 -24.43 -12.77
N GLN A 332 -7.88 -24.46 -13.26
CA GLN A 332 -7.12 -25.69 -13.46
C GLN A 332 -7.02 -26.49 -12.15
N LYS A 333 -6.66 -25.83 -11.04
CA LYS A 333 -6.59 -26.45 -9.72
C LYS A 333 -7.96 -26.98 -9.26
N LEU A 334 -9.04 -26.20 -9.39
CA LEU A 334 -10.39 -26.68 -9.03
C LEU A 334 -10.74 -27.98 -9.77
N LEU A 335 -10.53 -28.01 -11.08
CA LEU A 335 -10.81 -29.18 -11.92
C LEU A 335 -9.87 -30.35 -11.62
N LYS A 336 -8.60 -30.10 -11.26
CA LYS A 336 -7.62 -31.13 -10.87
C LYS A 336 -8.09 -31.93 -9.65
N TYR A 337 -8.77 -31.29 -8.69
CA TYR A 337 -9.30 -31.95 -7.48
C TYR A 337 -10.72 -32.49 -7.64
N TRP A 338 -11.67 -31.71 -8.17
CA TRP A 338 -13.10 -32.02 -8.02
C TRP A 338 -13.82 -32.57 -9.26
N ARG A 339 -13.18 -32.63 -10.44
CA ARG A 339 -13.88 -33.05 -11.69
C ARG A 339 -14.43 -34.48 -11.69
N ASN A 340 -14.00 -35.30 -10.74
CA ASN A 340 -14.33 -36.72 -10.61
C ASN A 340 -15.09 -37.03 -9.28
N ASP A 341 -15.49 -36.01 -8.51
CA ASP A 341 -16.20 -36.22 -7.24
C ASP A 341 -17.71 -36.46 -7.45
N SER A 342 -18.32 -37.24 -6.57
CA SER A 342 -19.75 -37.62 -6.66
C SER A 342 -20.73 -36.58 -6.10
N GLU A 343 -20.23 -35.60 -5.34
CA GLU A 343 -21.03 -34.55 -4.67
C GLU A 343 -20.66 -33.15 -5.14
N ILE A 344 -19.40 -32.92 -5.53
CA ILE A 344 -18.93 -31.69 -6.18
C ILE A 344 -18.84 -31.87 -7.70
N ALA A 345 -19.86 -31.39 -8.41
CA ALA A 345 -19.96 -31.43 -9.86
C ALA A 345 -19.12 -30.31 -10.52
N ALA A 346 -17.81 -30.53 -10.71
CA ALA A 346 -16.89 -29.54 -11.30
C ALA A 346 -16.54 -29.83 -12.77
N HIS A 347 -17.14 -29.06 -13.69
CA HIS A 347 -17.08 -29.31 -15.14
C HIS A 347 -16.31 -28.26 -15.94
N PHE A 348 -15.79 -28.68 -17.09
CA PHE A 348 -15.23 -27.80 -18.12
C PHE A 348 -15.82 -28.13 -19.50
N GLY A 349 -15.89 -27.13 -20.37
CA GLY A 349 -16.51 -27.27 -21.70
C GLY A 349 -18.05 -27.18 -21.67
N ARG A 350 -18.70 -27.81 -22.65
CA ARG A 350 -20.17 -27.79 -22.82
C ARG A 350 -20.82 -28.85 -21.92
N LEU A 351 -21.76 -28.45 -21.08
CA LEU A 351 -22.56 -29.34 -20.25
C LEU A 351 -23.50 -30.22 -21.08
N LYS A 352 -23.84 -31.40 -20.55
CA LYS A 352 -24.85 -32.31 -21.10
C LYS A 352 -26.26 -31.99 -20.59
N THR A 353 -26.35 -31.50 -19.36
CA THR A 353 -27.55 -30.97 -18.70
C THR A 353 -27.66 -29.46 -18.90
N PRO A 354 -28.88 -28.87 -18.81
CA PRO A 354 -29.05 -27.42 -18.76
C PRO A 354 -28.33 -26.79 -17.55
N TYR A 355 -27.73 -25.62 -17.75
CA TYR A 355 -26.97 -24.92 -16.70
C TYR A 355 -27.84 -24.47 -15.51
N ALA A 356 -29.12 -24.17 -15.76
CA ALA A 356 -30.11 -23.86 -14.73
C ALA A 356 -30.34 -25.04 -13.77
N ASP A 357 -30.61 -26.23 -14.31
CA ASP A 357 -30.88 -27.46 -13.55
C ASP A 357 -29.71 -27.84 -12.63
N GLU A 358 -28.48 -27.58 -13.08
CA GLU A 358 -27.26 -27.79 -12.28
C GLU A 358 -27.17 -26.84 -11.07
N LEU A 359 -27.55 -25.56 -11.23
CA LEU A 359 -27.60 -24.58 -10.13
C LEU A 359 -28.78 -24.84 -9.18
N LEU A 360 -29.94 -25.17 -9.73
CA LEU A 360 -31.17 -25.51 -8.99
C LEU A 360 -31.00 -26.77 -8.15
N GLY A 361 -30.31 -27.80 -8.67
CA GLY A 361 -30.06 -29.06 -7.95
C GLY A 361 -28.92 -29.02 -6.93
N SER A 362 -28.22 -27.88 -6.78
CA SER A 362 -27.03 -27.74 -5.94
C SER A 362 -27.25 -26.85 -4.72
N LYS A 363 -26.58 -27.20 -3.61
CA LYS A 363 -26.55 -26.40 -2.38
C LYS A 363 -25.60 -25.19 -2.50
N PHE A 364 -24.39 -25.44 -3.01
CA PHE A 364 -23.33 -24.45 -3.14
C PHE A 364 -22.89 -24.27 -4.61
N CYS A 365 -22.59 -23.06 -5.04
CA CYS A 365 -22.26 -22.75 -6.43
C CYS A 365 -20.94 -21.97 -6.54
N ILE A 366 -19.96 -22.56 -7.22
CA ILE A 366 -18.56 -22.16 -7.05
C ILE A 366 -18.18 -21.05 -8.06
N HIS A 367 -17.73 -19.92 -7.53
CA HIS A 367 -17.23 -18.75 -8.25
C HIS A 367 -15.70 -18.69 -8.17
N VAL A 368 -15.01 -19.13 -9.22
CA VAL A 368 -13.53 -19.19 -9.26
C VAL A 368 -12.93 -18.15 -10.22
N LYS A 369 -11.91 -17.40 -9.79
CA LYS A 369 -11.15 -16.43 -10.61
C LYS A 369 -10.67 -17.03 -11.94
N GLY A 370 -10.93 -16.34 -13.05
CA GLY A 370 -10.42 -16.66 -14.39
C GLY A 370 -9.10 -15.94 -14.67
N PHE A 371 -8.90 -15.49 -15.91
CA PHE A 371 -7.92 -14.42 -16.19
C PHE A 371 -8.23 -13.16 -15.37
N GLU A 372 -9.51 -12.86 -15.23
CA GLU A 372 -10.08 -11.78 -14.42
C GLU A 372 -10.87 -12.36 -13.23
N VAL A 373 -11.17 -11.53 -12.23
CA VAL A 373 -12.02 -11.92 -11.08
C VAL A 373 -13.49 -12.08 -11.48
N ASN A 374 -13.94 -11.37 -12.51
CA ASN A 374 -15.35 -11.26 -12.86
C ASN A 374 -15.96 -12.50 -13.53
N THR A 375 -17.18 -12.85 -13.13
CA THR A 375 -18.04 -13.79 -13.87
C THR A 375 -19.50 -13.77 -13.40
N ALA A 376 -20.43 -13.92 -14.34
CA ALA A 376 -21.88 -13.99 -14.09
C ALA A 376 -22.34 -15.08 -13.10
N ARG A 377 -21.45 -16.01 -12.69
CA ARG A 377 -21.75 -17.07 -11.72
C ARG A 377 -22.25 -16.53 -10.37
N ILE A 378 -21.84 -15.34 -9.93
CA ILE A 378 -22.37 -14.77 -8.68
C ILE A 378 -23.88 -14.55 -8.80
N ALA A 379 -24.28 -13.75 -9.79
CA ALA A 379 -25.69 -13.43 -10.01
C ALA A 379 -26.52 -14.67 -10.37
N ASP A 380 -25.98 -15.58 -11.18
CA ASP A 380 -26.62 -16.87 -11.47
C ASP A 380 -26.82 -17.73 -10.21
N SER A 381 -25.84 -17.79 -9.30
CA SER A 381 -25.96 -18.56 -8.05
C SER A 381 -27.08 -18.02 -7.17
N LEU A 382 -27.08 -16.69 -6.95
CA LEU A 382 -28.07 -15.99 -6.14
C LEU A 382 -29.48 -16.10 -6.75
N TYR A 383 -29.63 -15.87 -8.05
CA TYR A 383 -30.90 -16.04 -8.78
C TYR A 383 -31.47 -17.46 -8.66
N TYR A 384 -30.65 -18.51 -8.76
CA TYR A 384 -31.10 -19.90 -8.63
C TYR A 384 -31.08 -20.43 -7.17
N GLY A 385 -31.03 -19.56 -6.16
CA GLY A 385 -31.16 -19.93 -4.75
C GLY A 385 -30.02 -20.81 -4.20
N CYS A 386 -28.84 -20.71 -4.80
CA CYS A 386 -27.66 -21.53 -4.53
C CYS A 386 -26.55 -20.67 -3.91
N ILE A 387 -25.95 -21.11 -2.80
CA ILE A 387 -25.03 -20.26 -2.02
C ILE A 387 -23.68 -20.09 -2.76
N PRO A 388 -23.26 -18.87 -3.13
CA PRO A 388 -22.02 -18.66 -3.87
C PRO A 388 -20.76 -18.93 -3.03
N ILE A 389 -19.80 -19.68 -3.59
CA ILE A 389 -18.49 -19.95 -2.99
C ILE A 389 -17.40 -19.16 -3.72
N ILE A 390 -16.79 -18.19 -3.06
CA ILE A 390 -15.94 -17.19 -3.70
C ILE A 390 -14.46 -17.58 -3.57
N ILE A 391 -13.89 -18.05 -4.69
CA ILE A 391 -12.48 -18.45 -4.82
C ILE A 391 -11.74 -17.45 -5.71
N ALA A 392 -11.49 -16.27 -5.15
CA ALA A 392 -10.79 -15.18 -5.79
C ALA A 392 -10.08 -14.30 -4.74
N ASN A 393 -8.79 -14.56 -4.52
CA ASN A 393 -7.97 -13.74 -3.62
C ASN A 393 -7.91 -12.29 -4.14
N TYR A 394 -8.07 -11.31 -3.23
CA TYR A 394 -8.01 -9.88 -3.53
C TYR A 394 -9.03 -9.44 -4.59
N TYR A 395 -10.20 -10.10 -4.61
CA TYR A 395 -11.40 -9.64 -5.30
C TYR A 395 -12.17 -8.74 -4.34
N ASP A 396 -12.46 -7.53 -4.78
CA ASP A 396 -13.32 -6.60 -4.05
C ASP A 396 -14.76 -6.81 -4.54
N LEU A 397 -15.67 -7.20 -3.64
CA LEU A 397 -16.94 -7.80 -4.03
C LEU A 397 -18.01 -6.76 -4.37
N PRO A 398 -18.90 -7.03 -5.34
CA PRO A 398 -19.97 -6.10 -5.70
C PRO A 398 -20.80 -5.66 -4.50
N PHE A 399 -20.83 -4.36 -4.25
CA PHE A 399 -21.54 -3.74 -3.13
C PHE A 399 -21.12 -4.29 -1.75
N ALA A 400 -19.83 -4.57 -1.53
CA ALA A 400 -19.32 -5.09 -0.24
C ALA A 400 -19.34 -4.08 0.92
N ASP A 401 -19.52 -2.80 0.59
CA ASP A 401 -19.87 -1.67 1.46
C ASP A 401 -21.28 -1.79 2.04
N ILE A 402 -22.24 -2.29 1.26
CA ILE A 402 -23.67 -2.35 1.60
C ILE A 402 -24.08 -3.76 2.06
N LEU A 403 -23.66 -4.79 1.31
CA LEU A 403 -24.07 -6.18 1.50
C LEU A 403 -23.10 -6.94 2.40
N ASN A 404 -23.64 -7.58 3.44
CA ASN A 404 -22.91 -8.49 4.29
C ASN A 404 -22.70 -9.83 3.58
N TRP A 405 -21.70 -9.88 2.69
CA TRP A 405 -21.37 -11.09 1.93
C TRP A 405 -21.14 -12.35 2.78
N LYS A 406 -20.88 -12.24 4.10
CA LYS A 406 -20.74 -13.41 4.99
C LYS A 406 -22.09 -14.04 5.36
N SER A 407 -23.21 -13.30 5.30
CA SER A 407 -24.54 -13.82 5.67
C SER A 407 -25.25 -14.55 4.53
N PHE A 408 -24.68 -14.56 3.33
CA PHE A 408 -25.21 -15.26 2.15
C PHE A 408 -24.16 -15.87 1.20
N SER A 409 -22.86 -15.81 1.52
CA SER A 409 -21.78 -16.42 0.71
C SER A 409 -20.64 -16.96 1.57
N ILE A 410 -19.77 -17.77 0.96
CA ILE A 410 -18.61 -18.37 1.63
C ILE A 410 -17.35 -18.07 0.84
N ALA A 411 -16.42 -17.32 1.41
CA ALA A 411 -15.10 -17.11 0.83
C ALA A 411 -14.18 -18.31 1.09
N VAL A 412 -13.47 -18.79 0.06
CA VAL A 412 -12.47 -19.87 0.17
C VAL A 412 -11.22 -19.46 -0.58
N VAL A 413 -10.09 -19.35 0.11
CA VAL A 413 -8.82 -18.93 -0.47
C VAL A 413 -8.31 -19.94 -1.52
N THR A 414 -7.59 -19.45 -2.54
CA THR A 414 -7.07 -20.27 -3.66
C THR A 414 -6.22 -21.47 -3.20
N ILE A 415 -5.58 -21.39 -2.03
CA ILE A 415 -4.83 -22.51 -1.47
C ILE A 415 -5.74 -23.68 -1.05
N ASP A 416 -6.95 -23.41 -0.54
CA ASP A 416 -7.86 -24.37 0.10
C ASP A 416 -8.86 -25.04 -0.85
N ILE A 417 -8.73 -24.83 -2.16
CA ILE A 417 -9.41 -25.65 -3.18
C ILE A 417 -9.40 -27.16 -2.85
N PRO A 418 -8.32 -27.80 -2.38
CA PRO A 418 -8.32 -29.24 -2.03
C PRO A 418 -9.15 -29.60 -0.79
N LEU A 419 -9.50 -28.62 0.03
CA LEU A 419 -10.30 -28.79 1.26
C LEU A 419 -11.78 -28.46 1.05
N LEU A 420 -12.16 -27.92 -0.12
CA LEU A 420 -13.51 -27.39 -0.42
C LEU A 420 -14.65 -28.32 0.03
N LYS A 421 -14.59 -29.63 -0.27
CA LYS A 421 -15.62 -30.58 0.17
C LYS A 421 -15.75 -30.68 1.70
N LYS A 422 -14.62 -30.68 2.42
CA LYS A 422 -14.61 -30.67 3.90
C LYS A 422 -15.15 -29.35 4.44
N ILE A 423 -14.84 -28.22 3.81
CA ILE A 423 -15.37 -26.90 4.21
C ILE A 423 -16.90 -26.90 4.07
N LEU A 424 -17.42 -27.32 2.92
CA LEU A 424 -18.87 -27.29 2.64
C LEU A 424 -19.68 -28.36 3.39
N GLN A 425 -19.06 -29.50 3.73
CA GLN A 425 -19.66 -30.50 4.63
C GLN A 425 -19.52 -30.13 6.13
N GLY A 426 -18.67 -29.15 6.45
CA GLY A 426 -18.51 -28.63 7.82
C GLY A 426 -19.57 -27.60 8.23
N ILE A 427 -20.33 -27.07 7.27
CA ILE A 427 -21.44 -26.15 7.50
C ILE A 427 -22.64 -26.95 8.02
N THR A 428 -23.19 -26.55 9.17
CA THR A 428 -24.34 -27.22 9.77
C THR A 428 -25.61 -26.99 8.96
N SER A 429 -26.63 -27.82 9.20
CA SER A 429 -27.94 -27.64 8.55
C SER A 429 -28.57 -26.28 8.84
N ASP A 430 -28.38 -25.75 10.05
CA ASP A 430 -28.99 -24.49 10.49
C ASP A 430 -28.27 -23.28 9.84
N GLU A 431 -26.93 -23.30 9.81
CA GLU A 431 -26.13 -22.31 9.07
C GLU A 431 -26.43 -22.34 7.56
N TYR A 432 -26.54 -23.54 6.96
CA TYR A 432 -26.92 -23.69 5.56
C TYR A 432 -28.31 -23.11 5.27
N LEU A 433 -29.29 -23.33 6.16
CA LEU A 433 -30.63 -22.77 6.01
C LEU A 433 -30.63 -21.25 6.17
N SER A 434 -29.84 -20.68 7.10
CA SER A 434 -29.67 -19.23 7.26
C SER A 434 -29.04 -18.60 6.02
N LEU A 435 -27.92 -19.14 5.55
CA LEU A 435 -27.25 -18.72 4.32
C LEU A 435 -28.20 -18.82 3.11
N GLN A 436 -28.94 -19.94 2.97
CA GLN A 436 -29.88 -20.12 1.87
C GLN A 436 -31.06 -19.15 1.95
N HIS A 437 -31.58 -18.84 3.16
CA HIS A 437 -32.65 -17.88 3.35
C HIS A 437 -32.26 -16.48 2.86
N ASN A 438 -31.07 -16.01 3.24
CA ASN A 438 -30.56 -14.72 2.76
C ASN A 438 -30.21 -14.74 1.26
N VAL A 439 -29.70 -15.86 0.74
CA VAL A 439 -29.54 -16.06 -0.71
C VAL A 439 -30.87 -15.98 -1.46
N LEU A 440 -31.99 -16.41 -0.86
CA LEU A 440 -33.32 -16.29 -1.48
C LEU A 440 -33.93 -14.87 -1.33
N LYS A 441 -33.44 -14.04 -0.41
CA LYS A 441 -33.67 -12.58 -0.42
C LYS A 441 -32.89 -11.89 -1.54
N ALA A 442 -31.65 -12.33 -1.82
CA ALA A 442 -30.70 -11.66 -2.71
C ALA A 442 -31.17 -11.36 -4.17
N PRO A 443 -32.06 -12.15 -4.82
CA PRO A 443 -32.66 -11.76 -6.10
C PRO A 443 -33.34 -10.38 -6.10
N LEU A 444 -33.87 -9.93 -4.96
CA LEU A 444 -34.43 -8.58 -4.80
C LEU A 444 -33.37 -7.48 -4.99
N PHE A 445 -32.11 -7.75 -4.68
CA PHE A 445 -30.98 -6.83 -4.88
C PHE A 445 -30.38 -6.92 -6.29
N LEU A 446 -30.66 -8.02 -7.01
CA LEU A 446 -30.15 -8.29 -8.37
C LEU A 446 -31.13 -7.92 -9.51
N SER A 447 -32.31 -7.38 -9.21
CA SER A 447 -33.18 -6.82 -10.27
C SER A 447 -32.47 -5.65 -10.96
N TRP A 448 -32.68 -5.41 -12.26
CA TRP A 448 -31.99 -4.29 -12.94
C TRP A 448 -32.37 -2.90 -12.42
N GLY A 449 -33.52 -2.77 -11.77
CA GLY A 449 -33.84 -1.59 -10.96
C GLY A 449 -32.90 -1.51 -9.76
N SER A 450 -32.93 -2.54 -8.91
CA SER A 450 -32.09 -2.65 -7.71
C SER A 450 -30.59 -2.53 -8.00
N LEU A 451 -30.10 -3.07 -9.11
CA LEU A 451 -28.69 -2.94 -9.51
C LEU A 451 -28.32 -1.54 -9.98
N LEU A 452 -29.25 -0.79 -10.61
CA LEU A 452 -29.04 0.63 -10.84
C LEU A 452 -29.09 1.39 -9.51
N LEU A 453 -30.04 1.07 -8.64
CA LEU A 453 -30.29 1.75 -7.37
C LEU A 453 -29.15 1.55 -6.36
N ILE A 454 -28.63 0.34 -6.21
CA ILE A 454 -27.49 0.03 -5.33
C ILE A 454 -26.19 0.51 -5.97
N ALA A 455 -26.02 0.45 -7.29
CA ALA A 455 -24.86 1.08 -7.93
C ALA A 455 -24.92 2.61 -7.86
N THR A 456 -26.11 3.22 -7.86
CA THR A 456 -26.26 4.66 -7.55
C THR A 456 -26.07 4.92 -6.06
N GLN A 457 -26.37 3.98 -5.16
CA GLN A 457 -26.09 4.10 -3.74
C GLN A 457 -24.60 4.01 -3.43
N SER A 458 -23.85 3.01 -3.92
CA SER A 458 -22.39 3.00 -3.79
C SER A 458 -21.73 4.17 -4.53
N LEU A 459 -22.34 4.69 -5.62
CA LEU A 459 -21.93 5.99 -6.19
C LEU A 459 -22.25 7.18 -5.27
N SER A 460 -23.31 7.12 -4.45
CA SER A 460 -23.73 8.16 -3.50
C SER A 460 -22.95 8.10 -2.20
N SER A 461 -22.51 6.93 -1.75
CA SER A 461 -21.62 6.76 -0.60
C SER A 461 -20.15 6.99 -1.01
N ALA A 462 -19.77 6.65 -2.25
CA ALA A 462 -18.57 7.21 -2.85
C ALA A 462 -18.71 8.73 -3.05
N GLU A 463 -19.89 9.24 -3.41
CA GLU A 463 -20.16 10.69 -3.42
C GLU A 463 -19.91 11.24 -2.02
N GLU A 464 -20.45 10.71 -0.93
CA GLU A 464 -20.19 11.15 0.45
C GLU A 464 -18.72 11.03 0.88
N LEU A 465 -17.98 10.02 0.42
CA LEU A 465 -16.53 9.93 0.59
C LEU A 465 -15.74 11.00 -0.22
N PHE A 466 -16.44 11.83 -1.01
CA PHE A 466 -15.98 13.11 -1.60
C PHE A 466 -16.84 14.35 -1.23
N TYR A 467 -18.04 14.16 -0.65
CA TYR A 467 -19.13 15.12 -0.44
C TYR A 467 -19.89 14.91 0.89
N SER A 468 -19.22 14.45 1.95
CA SER A 468 -19.55 14.87 3.33
C SER A 468 -19.45 16.41 3.49
N SER A 469 -19.06 17.11 2.41
CA SER A 469 -19.34 18.51 2.09
C SER A 469 -20.73 18.82 1.46
N ARG A 470 -21.79 18.04 1.72
CA ARG A 470 -23.20 18.44 1.46
C ARG A 470 -24.11 18.24 2.69
N TYR A 471 -25.16 19.06 2.77
CA TYR A 471 -25.74 19.52 4.04
C TYR A 471 -27.27 19.49 4.00
N ASP A 472 -27.92 18.78 4.94
CA ASP A 472 -29.33 19.01 5.31
C ASP A 472 -29.39 19.56 6.76
N PRO A 473 -30.01 20.73 7.04
CA PRO A 473 -29.61 21.51 8.23
C PRO A 473 -30.21 21.10 9.59
N GLN A 474 -30.99 20.01 9.73
CA GLN A 474 -31.95 19.88 10.85
C GLN A 474 -31.88 18.67 11.80
N ARG A 475 -31.18 17.56 11.52
CA ARG A 475 -30.94 16.51 12.55
C ARG A 475 -29.67 16.78 13.36
N LYS A 476 -29.70 16.50 14.66
CA LYS A 476 -28.66 16.88 15.65
C LYS A 476 -27.96 15.66 16.26
N GLN A 477 -26.64 15.79 16.43
CA GLN A 477 -25.73 14.81 17.06
C GLN A 477 -25.64 13.51 16.23
N TRP A 478 -24.52 12.79 16.14
CA TRP A 478 -23.47 12.54 17.13
C TRP A 478 -22.11 13.21 16.80
N SER A 479 -21.05 12.84 17.52
CA SER A 479 -19.76 13.53 17.56
C SER A 479 -18.66 12.88 16.71
N THR A 480 -18.17 13.62 15.70
CA THR A 480 -16.86 13.36 15.06
C THR A 480 -15.77 14.14 15.80
N GLY A 481 -14.70 13.45 16.23
CA GLY A 481 -13.68 14.05 17.10
C GLY A 481 -12.42 13.19 17.27
N SER A 482 -11.92 12.58 16.19
CA SER A 482 -10.66 11.83 16.21
C SER A 482 -10.00 11.72 14.82
N LEU A 483 -9.59 12.86 14.24
CA LEU A 483 -8.44 12.92 13.34
C LEU A 483 -7.94 14.38 13.28
N PHE A 484 -6.92 14.69 14.10
CA PHE A 484 -6.45 16.05 14.46
C PHE A 484 -7.45 16.91 15.25
N GLY A 485 -7.03 17.40 16.44
CA GLY A 485 -7.38 18.73 16.92
C GLY A 485 -8.80 19.06 17.41
N LEU A 486 -9.73 18.11 17.58
CA LEU A 486 -11.09 18.41 18.08
C LEU A 486 -11.54 17.60 19.31
N TYR A 487 -10.66 17.45 20.30
CA TYR A 487 -11.03 17.51 21.72
C TYR A 487 -9.89 18.04 22.61
N GLY A 488 -9.17 19.05 22.11
CA GLY A 488 -8.32 19.87 22.97
C GLY A 488 -9.19 20.72 23.89
N ASN A 489 -8.99 20.62 25.21
CA ASN A 489 -9.51 21.61 26.15
C ASN A 489 -8.72 22.92 25.94
N TYR A 490 -9.21 23.80 25.07
CA TYR A 490 -8.57 25.09 24.72
C TYR A 490 -8.22 25.96 25.95
N VAL A 491 -8.89 25.71 27.08
CA VAL A 491 -8.64 26.31 28.40
C VAL A 491 -7.18 26.22 28.88
N ASN A 492 -6.32 25.35 28.32
CA ASN A 492 -4.94 25.17 28.80
C ASN A 492 -3.80 25.24 27.74
N ASN A 493 -4.09 25.35 26.44
CA ASN A 493 -3.06 25.28 25.37
C ASN A 493 -2.38 26.64 25.07
N THR A 494 -1.71 27.21 26.07
CA THR A 494 -1.08 28.56 25.98
C THR A 494 0.34 28.60 25.41
N GLU A 495 1.07 27.48 25.43
CA GLU A 495 2.46 27.36 24.96
C GLU A 495 2.53 26.83 23.52
N VAL A 496 3.48 27.38 22.74
CA VAL A 496 3.60 27.17 21.28
C VAL A 496 4.60 26.08 20.89
N TYR A 497 5.43 25.63 21.83
CA TYR A 497 6.31 24.47 21.69
C TYR A 497 5.66 23.24 22.34
N ARG A 498 6.03 22.03 21.91
CA ARG A 498 5.53 20.79 22.54
C ARG A 498 6.20 20.52 23.90
N ASP A 499 7.52 20.56 23.94
CA ASP A 499 8.32 20.73 25.15
C ASP A 499 9.32 21.85 24.87
N LYS A 500 9.18 22.95 25.62
CA LYS A 500 9.94 24.18 25.40
C LYS A 500 11.33 24.12 26.01
N ASP A 501 11.45 23.51 27.18
CA ASP A 501 12.70 23.51 27.93
C ASP A 501 13.66 22.48 27.32
N LEU A 502 13.14 21.32 26.89
CA LEU A 502 13.88 20.37 26.06
C LEU A 502 14.34 21.01 24.74
N PHE A 503 13.43 21.67 23.99
CA PHE A 503 13.80 22.35 22.75
C PHE A 503 14.91 23.38 22.96
N LEU A 504 14.83 24.17 24.03
CA LEU A 504 15.84 25.18 24.36
C LEU A 504 17.15 24.58 24.91
N GLU A 505 17.18 23.32 25.34
CA GLU A 505 18.41 22.59 25.70
C GLU A 505 19.04 21.96 24.44
N ASP A 506 18.32 21.09 23.73
CA ASP A 506 18.80 20.39 22.54
C ASP A 506 19.20 21.36 21.41
N TYR A 507 18.53 22.52 21.28
CA TYR A 507 18.90 23.54 20.29
C TYR A 507 20.29 24.15 20.56
N LYS A 508 20.67 24.32 21.83
CA LYS A 508 22.01 24.84 22.19
C LYS A 508 23.09 23.82 21.85
N GLU A 509 22.82 22.54 22.10
CA GLU A 509 23.77 21.48 21.78
C GLU A 509 23.86 21.29 20.25
N MET A 510 22.75 21.29 19.52
CA MET A 510 22.74 21.34 18.04
C MET A 510 23.64 22.46 17.51
N ASN A 511 23.37 23.70 17.96
CA ASN A 511 24.06 24.90 17.47
C ASN A 511 25.57 24.87 17.77
N ARG A 512 25.98 24.07 18.76
CA ARG A 512 27.38 23.85 19.16
C ARG A 512 28.05 22.73 18.38
N SER A 513 27.46 21.54 18.32
CA SER A 513 28.15 20.30 17.91
C SER A 513 27.77 19.76 16.53
N LEU A 514 26.59 20.08 15.97
CA LEU A 514 26.18 19.56 14.65
C LEU A 514 27.20 19.90 13.56
N LYS A 515 27.61 18.89 12.79
CA LYS A 515 28.49 19.03 11.61
C LYS A 515 27.90 18.37 10.37
N ILE A 516 27.95 19.08 9.26
CA ILE A 516 27.48 18.63 7.95
C ILE A 516 28.62 18.68 6.93
N TYR A 517 28.81 17.61 6.19
CA TYR A 517 29.70 17.58 5.02
C TYR A 517 28.89 17.79 3.73
N ILE A 518 29.46 18.54 2.77
CA ILE A 518 28.87 18.71 1.45
C ILE A 518 29.82 18.10 0.41
N TYR A 519 29.27 17.30 -0.50
CA TYR A 519 30.04 16.69 -1.58
C TYR A 519 30.71 17.76 -2.47
N PRO A 520 32.04 17.70 -2.68
CA PRO A 520 32.77 18.77 -3.37
C PRO A 520 32.68 18.63 -4.89
N HIS A 521 32.24 19.71 -5.55
CA HIS A 521 32.11 19.83 -7.00
C HIS A 521 32.91 21.04 -7.53
N SER A 522 33.37 20.98 -8.79
CA SER A 522 34.12 22.10 -9.40
C SER A 522 33.21 23.20 -9.94
N ARG A 523 33.76 24.39 -10.14
CA ARG A 523 33.14 25.44 -10.98
C ARG A 523 33.14 25.07 -12.46
N ASP A 524 34.03 24.19 -12.87
CA ASP A 524 34.12 23.62 -14.23
C ASP A 524 33.25 22.37 -14.40
N ASP A 525 32.49 21.97 -13.37
CA ASP A 525 31.54 20.87 -13.49
C ASP A 525 30.44 21.25 -14.51
N PRO A 526 30.08 20.36 -15.47
CA PRO A 526 29.03 20.68 -16.44
C PRO A 526 27.73 21.13 -15.77
N PHE A 527 27.37 20.55 -14.63
CA PHE A 527 26.14 20.81 -13.89
C PHE A 527 26.38 21.65 -12.63
N ALA A 528 27.41 22.51 -12.63
CA ALA A 528 27.72 23.43 -11.54
C ALA A 528 26.51 24.29 -11.09
N ASN A 529 25.60 24.66 -12.00
CA ASN A 529 24.34 25.33 -11.68
C ASN A 529 23.38 24.48 -10.81
N VAL A 530 23.37 23.16 -11.02
CA VAL A 530 22.58 22.21 -10.22
C VAL A 530 23.26 21.90 -8.88
N LEU A 531 24.59 21.83 -8.86
CA LEU A 531 25.39 21.26 -7.77
C LEU A 531 26.08 22.27 -6.84
N LEU A 532 26.25 23.53 -7.23
CA LEU A 532 26.88 24.56 -6.39
C LEU A 532 25.86 25.49 -5.72
N ALA A 533 26.31 26.24 -4.71
CA ALA A 533 25.49 27.24 -4.02
C ALA A 533 25.00 28.36 -4.96
N VAL A 534 23.81 28.88 -4.65
CA VAL A 534 23.17 29.98 -5.37
C VAL A 534 23.76 31.32 -4.92
N ASP A 535 24.13 32.18 -5.87
CA ASP A 535 24.66 33.53 -5.60
C ASP A 535 23.59 34.64 -5.71
N TYR A 536 22.51 34.39 -6.47
CA TYR A 536 21.33 35.27 -6.56
C TYR A 536 20.36 35.11 -5.38
N ASP A 537 19.39 36.01 -5.25
CA ASP A 537 18.28 35.88 -4.27
C ASP A 537 17.11 35.09 -4.86
N PRO A 538 16.77 33.89 -4.33
CA PRO A 538 15.71 33.04 -4.86
C PRO A 538 14.33 33.68 -4.81
N LYS A 539 13.47 33.40 -5.80
CA LYS A 539 12.13 33.99 -5.90
C LYS A 539 11.09 32.95 -6.35
N GLY A 540 9.84 33.16 -5.92
CA GLY A 540 8.71 32.30 -6.27
C GLY A 540 8.59 31.04 -5.40
N ASN A 541 7.81 30.07 -5.87
CA ASN A 541 7.30 28.95 -5.06
C ASN A 541 8.39 28.02 -4.50
N TYR A 542 9.54 27.93 -5.16
CA TYR A 542 10.61 26.99 -4.77
C TYR A 542 11.76 27.69 -4.04
N ALA A 543 11.53 28.93 -3.57
CA ALA A 543 12.56 29.73 -2.90
C ALA A 543 13.13 29.04 -1.65
N SER A 544 12.34 28.30 -0.87
CA SER A 544 12.83 27.60 0.36
C SER A 544 13.98 26.62 0.09
N GLU A 545 13.91 25.81 -0.97
CA GLU A 545 14.97 24.88 -1.38
C GLU A 545 16.28 25.63 -1.65
N LEU A 546 16.20 26.69 -2.44
CA LEU A 546 17.33 27.50 -2.86
C LEU A 546 17.85 28.41 -1.73
N TYR A 547 17.01 28.88 -0.81
CA TYR A 547 17.42 29.63 0.38
C TYR A 547 18.16 28.75 1.37
N PHE A 548 17.65 27.55 1.68
CA PHE A 548 18.37 26.58 2.50
C PHE A 548 19.75 26.29 1.89
N LYS A 549 19.80 26.04 0.58
CA LYS A 549 21.05 25.82 -0.17
C LYS A 549 21.99 27.03 -0.09
N LYS A 550 21.50 28.26 -0.30
CA LYS A 550 22.28 29.51 -0.22
C LYS A 550 22.85 29.77 1.18
N VAL A 551 22.07 29.48 2.22
CA VAL A 551 22.41 29.75 3.62
C VAL A 551 23.34 28.68 4.19
N LEU A 552 23.10 27.39 3.90
CA LEU A 552 23.91 26.28 4.42
C LEU A 552 25.40 26.47 4.11
N TRP A 553 25.75 26.86 2.88
CA TRP A 553 27.14 27.11 2.44
C TRP A 553 27.87 28.24 3.19
N LYS A 554 27.14 29.09 3.91
CA LYS A 554 27.68 30.18 4.75
C LYS A 554 27.66 29.86 6.25
N SER A 555 27.02 28.75 6.65
CA SER A 555 26.78 28.41 8.05
C SER A 555 27.98 27.73 8.72
N HIS A 556 28.06 27.84 10.05
CA HIS A 556 29.07 27.18 10.90
C HIS A 556 28.82 25.68 11.11
N PHE A 557 27.71 25.16 10.57
CA PHE A 557 27.42 23.73 10.56
C PHE A 557 28.31 22.97 9.57
N ILE A 558 28.88 23.62 8.55
CA ILE A 558 29.75 22.93 7.59
C ILE A 558 31.10 22.57 8.20
N THR A 559 31.51 21.31 8.04
CA THR A 559 32.90 20.88 8.17
C THR A 559 33.52 20.57 6.81
N LYS A 560 34.85 20.61 6.74
CA LYS A 560 35.65 20.12 5.62
C LYS A 560 36.16 18.69 5.84
N ASP A 561 36.11 18.18 7.07
CA ASP A 561 36.49 16.82 7.39
C ASP A 561 35.22 15.93 7.44
N PRO A 562 35.01 15.00 6.49
CA PRO A 562 33.87 14.10 6.50
C PRO A 562 33.87 13.11 7.69
N ASN A 563 34.98 13.00 8.45
CA ASN A 563 35.02 12.21 9.68
C ASN A 563 34.40 12.94 10.87
N GLU A 564 34.33 14.28 10.85
CA GLU A 564 33.64 15.09 11.86
C GLU A 564 32.12 15.15 11.64
N ALA A 565 31.62 14.75 10.46
CA ALA A 565 30.24 15.01 10.04
C ALA A 565 29.20 14.01 10.59
N ASP A 566 28.15 14.56 11.21
CA ASP A 566 26.92 13.83 11.58
C ASP A 566 26.04 13.52 10.36
N LEU A 567 26.01 14.43 9.37
CA LEU A 567 25.15 14.36 8.18
C LEU A 567 25.88 14.77 6.90
N PHE A 568 25.38 14.27 5.76
CA PHE A 568 25.93 14.48 4.43
C PHE A 568 24.90 15.12 3.51
N PHE A 569 25.12 16.37 3.09
CA PHE A 569 24.21 17.04 2.17
C PHE A 569 24.50 16.66 0.72
N MET A 570 23.47 16.19 0.01
CA MET A 570 23.48 16.06 -1.44
C MET A 570 23.09 17.42 -2.07
N PRO A 571 24.02 18.14 -2.73
CA PRO A 571 23.86 19.55 -3.06
C PRO A 571 23.05 19.82 -4.34
N PHE A 572 22.42 18.80 -4.91
CA PHE A 572 21.62 18.95 -6.12
C PHE A 572 20.32 19.71 -5.82
N SER A 573 19.83 20.49 -6.78
CA SER A 573 18.52 21.16 -6.72
C SER A 573 17.60 20.60 -7.80
N MET A 574 16.41 20.16 -7.41
CA MET A 574 15.40 19.67 -8.36
C MET A 574 14.80 20.81 -9.18
N VAL A 575 14.80 22.04 -8.64
CA VAL A 575 14.44 23.26 -9.38
C VAL A 575 15.44 23.51 -10.50
N GLU A 576 16.74 23.54 -10.20
CA GLU A 576 17.77 23.82 -11.21
C GLU A 576 17.89 22.67 -12.23
N MET A 577 17.75 21.40 -11.83
CA MET A 577 17.66 20.26 -12.79
C MET A 577 16.55 20.46 -13.82
N ARG A 578 15.37 20.90 -13.37
CA ARG A 578 14.19 21.11 -14.23
C ARG A 578 14.40 22.26 -15.21
N LEU A 579 15.14 23.29 -14.81
CA LEU A 579 15.47 24.45 -15.65
C LEU A 579 16.66 24.19 -16.58
N ASP A 580 17.52 23.23 -16.25
CA ASP A 580 18.67 22.84 -17.09
C ASP A 580 18.21 22.13 -18.38
N PRO A 581 18.52 22.65 -19.57
CA PRO A 581 18.07 22.08 -20.84
C PRO A 581 18.72 20.73 -21.18
N ARG A 582 19.70 20.27 -20.39
CA ARG A 582 20.38 18.96 -20.57
C ARG A 582 19.80 17.86 -19.69
N ILE A 583 19.04 18.21 -18.66
CA ILE A 583 18.41 17.27 -17.72
C ILE A 583 16.89 17.33 -17.90
N GLY A 584 16.31 18.51 -17.68
CA GLY A 584 14.86 18.74 -17.75
C GLY A 584 14.04 17.86 -16.80
N PRO A 585 12.70 17.84 -16.96
CA PRO A 585 11.83 17.05 -16.12
C PRO A 585 12.11 15.55 -16.21
N GLU A 586 12.23 15.00 -17.44
CA GLU A 586 12.34 13.55 -17.65
C GLU A 586 13.72 13.00 -17.22
N GLY A 587 14.79 13.76 -17.39
CA GLY A 587 16.14 13.37 -16.96
C GLY A 587 16.40 13.46 -15.46
N THR A 588 15.51 14.11 -14.69
CA THR A 588 15.68 14.31 -13.23
C THR A 588 15.97 12.99 -12.49
N GLN A 589 15.22 11.93 -12.77
CA GLN A 589 15.39 10.64 -12.11
C GLN A 589 16.71 9.95 -12.47
N ASP A 590 17.16 10.07 -13.73
CA ASP A 590 18.44 9.49 -14.14
C ASP A 590 19.60 10.29 -13.57
N PHE A 591 19.54 11.62 -13.58
CA PHE A 591 20.55 12.48 -12.97
C PHE A 591 20.74 12.16 -11.48
N ILE A 592 19.66 12.02 -10.70
CA ILE A 592 19.75 11.67 -9.27
C ILE A 592 20.37 10.27 -9.08
N LYS A 593 19.92 9.29 -9.88
CA LYS A 593 20.45 7.91 -9.86
C LYS A 593 21.94 7.88 -10.24
N ASP A 594 22.35 8.56 -11.30
CA ASP A 594 23.73 8.61 -11.78
C ASP A 594 24.63 9.43 -10.82
N TYR A 595 24.08 10.49 -10.19
CA TYR A 595 24.76 11.27 -9.15
C TYR A 595 25.07 10.43 -7.90
N ILE A 596 24.09 9.68 -7.40
CA ILE A 596 24.26 8.79 -6.24
C ILE A 596 25.28 7.68 -6.57
N LEU A 597 25.25 7.15 -7.81
CA LEU A 597 26.25 6.19 -8.28
C LEU A 597 27.67 6.80 -8.34
N ASP A 598 27.87 8.05 -8.81
CA ASP A 598 29.20 8.69 -8.73
C ASP A 598 29.66 8.82 -7.28
N ILE A 599 28.86 9.41 -6.39
CA ILE A 599 29.32 9.65 -5.00
C ILE A 599 29.54 8.37 -4.20
N SER A 600 28.82 7.28 -4.50
CA SER A 600 29.01 5.98 -3.86
C SER A 600 30.22 5.20 -4.38
N HIS A 601 30.63 5.39 -5.64
CA HIS A 601 31.90 4.85 -6.14
C HIS A 601 33.11 5.69 -5.71
N LYS A 602 32.95 7.01 -5.63
CA LYS A 602 34.04 7.98 -5.47
C LYS A 602 34.38 8.32 -4.02
N TYR A 603 33.43 8.15 -3.09
CA TYR A 603 33.63 8.46 -1.68
C TYR A 603 33.11 7.32 -0.78
N PRO A 604 33.86 6.90 0.25
CA PRO A 604 33.44 5.78 1.12
C PRO A 604 32.23 6.12 1.99
N TYR A 605 31.92 7.40 2.18
CA TYR A 605 30.92 7.88 3.16
C TYR A 605 29.49 7.45 2.84
N TRP A 606 29.08 7.39 1.56
CA TRP A 606 27.76 6.85 1.19
C TRP A 606 27.60 5.39 1.64
N ASN A 607 28.66 4.60 1.45
CA ASN A 607 28.68 3.17 1.78
C ASN A 607 28.82 2.89 3.28
N ARG A 608 28.89 3.92 4.13
CA ARG A 608 28.84 3.84 5.60
C ARG A 608 27.41 3.65 6.12
N THR A 609 26.42 3.99 5.31
CA THR A 609 25.00 4.03 5.73
C THR A 609 24.03 3.61 4.62
N ASN A 610 24.53 3.38 3.41
CA ASN A 610 23.76 3.27 2.16
C ASN A 610 22.84 4.50 1.92
N GLY A 611 23.30 5.69 2.32
CA GLY A 611 22.53 6.93 2.21
C GLY A 611 21.76 7.35 3.46
N ALA A 612 21.83 6.64 4.60
CA ALA A 612 21.00 6.99 5.76
C ALA A 612 21.42 8.28 6.48
N ASP A 613 22.72 8.65 6.48
CA ASP A 613 23.20 9.96 6.94
C ASP A 613 23.15 11.03 5.84
N HIS A 614 22.58 10.70 4.69
CA HIS A 614 22.44 11.62 3.56
C HIS A 614 21.07 12.26 3.56
N PHE A 615 21.05 13.54 3.20
CA PHE A 615 19.81 14.27 2.98
C PHE A 615 19.89 15.15 1.73
N TYR A 616 18.72 15.41 1.15
CA TYR A 616 18.53 16.43 0.12
C TYR A 616 17.34 17.31 0.52
N VAL A 617 17.32 18.54 0.00
CA VAL A 617 16.16 19.43 0.12
C VAL A 617 15.44 19.50 -1.22
N SER A 618 14.11 19.44 -1.21
CA SER A 618 13.29 19.76 -2.37
C SER A 618 12.01 20.49 -1.98
N CYS A 619 11.54 21.36 -2.86
CA CYS A 619 10.19 21.93 -2.77
C CYS A 619 9.41 21.88 -4.09
N HIS A 620 9.85 21.07 -5.06
CA HIS A 620 9.22 20.94 -6.38
C HIS A 620 8.48 19.58 -6.53
N PRO A 621 7.21 19.55 -7.02
CA PRO A 621 6.36 18.34 -7.12
C PRO A 621 6.90 17.09 -7.82
N ILE A 622 8.09 17.17 -8.43
CA ILE A 622 8.77 16.05 -9.08
C ILE A 622 9.49 15.14 -8.06
N GLU A 623 9.74 15.68 -6.86
CA GLU A 623 10.29 15.00 -5.67
C GLU A 623 9.59 13.68 -5.35
N GLN A 624 8.26 13.65 -5.51
CA GLN A 624 7.38 12.49 -5.33
C GLN A 624 7.91 11.24 -6.08
N HIS A 625 8.55 11.47 -7.23
CA HIS A 625 9.10 10.47 -8.15
C HIS A 625 10.62 10.56 -8.36
N GLY A 626 11.31 11.57 -7.81
CA GLY A 626 12.73 11.84 -8.12
C GLY A 626 13.66 10.68 -7.74
N MET A 627 13.32 9.95 -6.69
CA MET A 627 14.08 8.80 -6.17
C MET A 627 13.58 7.43 -6.71
N ASP A 628 12.59 7.37 -7.61
CA ASP A 628 11.94 6.09 -7.99
C ASP A 628 12.89 5.11 -8.70
N LYS A 629 13.92 5.62 -9.39
CA LYS A 629 14.98 4.79 -10.01
C LYS A 629 16.00 4.24 -9.01
N MET A 630 15.94 4.63 -7.74
CA MET A 630 16.76 4.10 -6.64
C MET A 630 15.88 3.80 -5.42
N PHE A 631 15.04 2.78 -5.55
CA PHE A 631 14.08 2.36 -4.52
C PHE A 631 14.70 2.23 -3.12
N GLU A 632 15.88 1.61 -2.98
CA GLU A 632 16.55 1.49 -1.67
C GLU A 632 16.89 2.86 -1.06
N ALA A 633 17.44 3.78 -1.85
CA ALA A 633 17.77 5.12 -1.40
C ALA A 633 16.52 5.94 -1.05
N LYS A 634 15.38 5.73 -1.74
CA LYS A 634 14.10 6.42 -1.44
C LYS A 634 13.64 6.21 0.01
N PHE A 635 13.83 5.01 0.57
CA PHE A 635 13.44 4.66 1.94
C PHE A 635 14.58 4.83 2.98
N ASN A 636 15.80 5.19 2.56
CA ASN A 636 16.95 5.30 3.45
C ASN A 636 17.44 6.75 3.62
N VAL A 637 17.52 7.51 2.53
CA VAL A 637 17.90 8.94 2.51
C VAL A 637 16.84 9.77 3.23
N ILE A 638 17.27 10.78 3.99
CA ILE A 638 16.38 11.78 4.59
C ILE A 638 15.92 12.75 3.49
N GLN A 639 14.60 12.77 3.28
CA GLN A 639 13.92 13.69 2.38
C GLN A 639 13.50 14.91 3.20
N VAL A 640 14.05 16.09 2.89
CA VAL A 640 13.61 17.36 3.48
C VAL A 640 12.73 18.06 2.44
N VAL A 641 11.41 17.96 2.60
CA VAL A 641 10.46 18.30 1.54
C VAL A 641 9.44 19.35 1.95
N CYS A 642 9.05 20.21 1.01
CA CYS A 642 7.84 21.03 1.20
C CYS A 642 6.54 20.19 1.13
N SER A 643 6.54 19.07 0.39
CA SER A 643 5.34 18.28 0.04
C SER A 643 5.20 16.97 0.82
N SER A 644 5.21 17.07 2.16
CA SER A 644 5.17 15.98 3.14
C SER A 644 3.80 15.26 3.24
N SER A 645 3.40 14.54 2.19
CA SER A 645 2.18 13.70 2.22
C SER A 645 2.49 12.21 2.28
N TYR A 646 1.95 11.54 3.31
CA TYR A 646 2.15 10.12 3.63
C TYR A 646 1.81 9.15 2.48
N PHE A 647 0.94 9.57 1.55
CA PHE A 647 0.40 8.72 0.48
C PHE A 647 1.02 8.92 -0.90
N VAL A 648 1.88 9.94 -1.08
CA VAL A 648 2.24 10.43 -2.43
C VAL A 648 3.74 10.33 -2.72
N ALA A 649 4.61 10.62 -1.75
CA ALA A 649 6.06 10.69 -1.97
C ALA A 649 6.86 9.50 -1.38
N GLY A 650 6.24 8.64 -0.55
CA GLY A 650 6.99 7.70 0.30
C GLY A 650 7.71 8.39 1.47
N TYR A 651 7.25 9.58 1.85
CA TYR A 651 7.70 10.35 3.02
C TYR A 651 7.39 9.58 4.31
N ILE A 652 8.41 9.35 5.13
CA ILE A 652 8.32 8.61 6.41
C ILE A 652 8.44 9.61 7.58
N PRO A 653 7.39 9.87 8.39
CA PRO A 653 7.38 11.03 9.29
C PRO A 653 8.43 11.06 10.40
N HIS A 654 9.03 9.91 10.75
CA HIS A 654 10.11 9.78 11.76
C HIS A 654 11.53 9.71 11.15
N LYS A 655 11.66 9.81 9.82
CA LYS A 655 12.93 9.92 9.08
C LYS A 655 13.01 11.23 8.31
N ASP A 656 11.93 11.59 7.62
CA ASP A 656 11.84 12.72 6.69
C ASP A 656 11.26 13.97 7.35
N ALA A 657 11.70 15.14 6.90
CA ALA A 657 11.39 16.43 7.54
C ALA A 657 10.51 17.32 6.64
N SER A 658 9.48 17.92 7.24
CA SER A 658 8.58 18.87 6.58
C SER A 658 9.10 20.31 6.74
N ILE A 659 9.35 20.99 5.62
CA ILE A 659 9.80 22.40 5.62
C ILE A 659 8.75 23.35 5.02
N PRO A 660 8.65 24.59 5.52
CA PRO A 660 7.67 25.53 5.01
C PRO A 660 8.10 26.08 3.63
N GLN A 661 7.16 26.07 2.69
CA GLN A 661 7.24 26.91 1.49
C GLN A 661 7.09 28.37 1.94
N ILE A 662 8.10 29.22 1.70
CA ILE A 662 8.11 30.63 2.12
C ILE A 662 8.48 31.48 0.90
N TRP A 663 7.78 32.60 0.71
CA TRP A 663 8.21 33.66 -0.20
C TRP A 663 9.05 34.69 0.57
N PRO A 664 10.22 35.12 0.09
CA PRO A 664 11.04 36.11 0.78
C PRO A 664 10.36 37.48 0.79
N ARG A 665 10.36 38.14 1.95
CA ARG A 665 9.73 39.45 2.19
C ARG A 665 10.72 40.36 2.96
N PRO A 666 10.90 41.64 2.60
CA PRO A 666 12.00 42.46 3.10
C PRO A 666 11.77 43.05 4.51
N ALA A 667 10.56 42.94 5.07
CA ALA A 667 10.22 43.43 6.40
C ALA A 667 8.97 42.73 6.94
N ASP A 668 8.83 42.70 8.27
CA ASP A 668 7.60 42.29 8.95
C ASP A 668 6.46 43.32 8.74
N PRO A 669 5.19 42.86 8.66
CA PRO A 669 4.05 43.75 8.48
C PRO A 669 3.59 44.35 9.83
N PRO A 670 2.83 45.46 9.82
CA PRO A 670 2.33 46.07 11.06
C PRO A 670 1.41 45.11 11.82
N ASN A 671 1.68 44.91 13.11
CA ASN A 671 0.88 44.03 13.97
C ASN A 671 -0.51 44.63 14.23
N PHE A 672 -1.50 44.27 13.40
CA PHE A 672 -2.90 44.63 13.60
C PHE A 672 -3.48 43.91 14.83
N ALA A 673 -4.05 44.67 15.76
CA ALA A 673 -4.76 44.13 16.92
C ALA A 673 -5.97 43.27 16.48
N SER A 674 -6.27 42.20 17.23
CA SER A 674 -7.35 41.24 16.93
C SER A 674 -8.71 41.92 16.71
N SER A 675 -9.01 42.98 17.46
CA SER A 675 -10.23 43.78 17.35
C SER A 675 -10.35 44.62 16.06
N LYS A 676 -9.26 44.78 15.29
CA LYS A 676 -9.26 45.49 13.99
C LYS A 676 -9.48 44.55 12.79
N ARG A 677 -9.35 43.24 12.98
CA ARG A 677 -9.60 42.22 11.95
C ARG A 677 -11.11 41.97 11.83
N LYS A 678 -11.71 42.55 10.77
CA LYS A 678 -13.17 42.52 10.54
C LYS A 678 -13.61 41.33 9.70
N GLN A 679 -12.77 40.88 8.78
CA GLN A 679 -13.09 39.78 7.87
C GLN A 679 -12.97 38.45 8.62
N LEU A 680 -13.95 37.54 8.50
CA LEU A 680 -13.92 36.26 9.23
C LEU A 680 -12.82 35.37 8.67
N ALA A 681 -12.83 35.08 7.37
CA ALA A 681 -11.76 34.31 6.74
C ALA A 681 -11.39 34.80 5.32
N PHE A 682 -10.19 34.43 4.88
CA PHE A 682 -9.68 34.72 3.53
C PHE A 682 -8.97 33.52 2.90
N PHE A 683 -9.08 33.42 1.57
CA PHE A 683 -8.32 32.51 0.72
C PHE A 683 -7.94 33.21 -0.59
N ALA A 684 -6.72 32.98 -1.07
CA ALA A 684 -6.31 33.30 -2.45
C ALA A 684 -5.55 32.11 -3.08
N GLY A 685 -5.94 31.69 -4.28
CA GLY A 685 -5.19 30.65 -5.00
C GLY A 685 -5.91 30.03 -6.19
N THR A 686 -5.15 29.32 -7.03
CA THR A 686 -5.69 28.61 -8.19
C THR A 686 -6.53 27.40 -7.79
N VAL A 687 -7.62 27.18 -8.52
CA VAL A 687 -8.43 25.95 -8.46
C VAL A 687 -7.64 24.83 -9.15
N ASN A 688 -6.95 24.01 -8.36
CA ASN A 688 -6.15 22.87 -8.86
C ASN A 688 -6.32 21.60 -8.03
N SER A 689 -7.43 21.46 -7.31
CA SER A 689 -7.79 20.28 -6.52
C SER A 689 -9.29 20.20 -6.25
N TYR A 690 -9.80 19.00 -5.98
CA TYR A 690 -11.17 18.79 -5.52
C TYR A 690 -11.49 19.59 -4.24
N VAL A 691 -10.52 19.75 -3.33
CA VAL A 691 -10.72 20.53 -2.09
C VAL A 691 -10.87 22.03 -2.35
N ARG A 692 -10.08 22.61 -3.28
CA ARG A 692 -10.23 24.03 -3.67
C ARG A 692 -11.47 24.27 -4.52
N VAL A 693 -11.91 23.27 -5.27
CA VAL A 693 -13.22 23.26 -5.94
C VAL A 693 -14.35 23.33 -4.91
N ALA A 694 -14.31 22.49 -3.86
CA ALA A 694 -15.29 22.53 -2.77
C ALA A 694 -15.31 23.90 -2.06
N LEU A 695 -14.14 24.48 -1.78
CA LEU A 695 -14.04 25.82 -1.19
C LEU A 695 -14.66 26.91 -2.09
N LEU A 696 -14.39 26.89 -3.39
CA LEU A 696 -14.99 27.82 -4.36
C LEU A 696 -16.51 27.67 -4.42
N GLN A 697 -17.02 26.43 -4.41
CA GLN A 697 -18.45 26.15 -4.47
C GLN A 697 -19.17 26.59 -3.19
N ALA A 698 -18.58 26.38 -2.00
CA ALA A 698 -19.18 26.75 -0.72
C ALA A 698 -19.11 28.26 -0.43
N TRP A 699 -17.96 28.91 -0.67
CA TRP A 699 -17.68 30.26 -0.16
C TRP A 699 -17.20 31.27 -1.21
N GLY A 700 -17.10 30.92 -2.49
CA GLY A 700 -16.56 31.82 -3.53
C GLY A 700 -17.31 33.14 -3.75
N ASN A 701 -18.52 33.28 -3.19
CA ASN A 701 -19.35 34.49 -3.24
C ASN A 701 -19.72 35.02 -1.83
N ASP A 702 -19.16 34.47 -0.75
CA ASP A 702 -19.51 34.87 0.62
C ASP A 702 -18.82 36.19 1.01
N THR A 703 -19.46 36.96 1.89
CA THR A 703 -18.94 38.27 2.33
C THR A 703 -18.16 38.22 3.64
N ASP A 704 -18.22 37.13 4.41
CA ASP A 704 -17.42 36.90 5.61
C ASP A 704 -16.21 36.01 5.31
N ILE A 705 -16.32 35.08 4.35
CA ILE A 705 -15.23 34.24 3.83
C ILE A 705 -14.86 34.71 2.41
N LEU A 706 -13.85 35.58 2.29
CA LEU A 706 -13.38 36.08 0.99
C LEU A 706 -12.47 35.05 0.31
N ALA A 707 -13.03 34.22 -0.57
CA ALA A 707 -12.28 33.20 -1.29
C ALA A 707 -12.05 33.59 -2.77
N HIS A 708 -10.85 34.11 -3.08
CA HIS A 708 -10.47 34.57 -4.40
C HIS A 708 -9.70 33.50 -5.21
N PHE A 709 -10.18 33.23 -6.43
CA PHE A 709 -9.63 32.20 -7.32
C PHE A 709 -9.09 32.75 -8.66
N ARG A 710 -8.83 34.06 -8.70
CA ARG A 710 -8.25 34.83 -9.82
C ARG A 710 -7.37 35.95 -9.25
N GLN A 711 -6.55 36.59 -10.07
CA GLN A 711 -5.80 37.79 -9.63
C GLN A 711 -6.74 38.85 -9.03
N VAL A 712 -6.41 39.31 -7.83
CA VAL A 712 -7.13 40.33 -7.08
C VAL A 712 -6.68 41.73 -7.55
N ARG A 713 -7.55 42.74 -7.46
CA ARG A 713 -7.23 44.14 -7.83
C ARG A 713 -6.50 44.92 -6.73
N THR A 714 -6.73 44.55 -5.47
CA THR A 714 -5.95 44.98 -4.30
C THR A 714 -4.87 43.95 -4.00
N SER A 715 -3.94 44.25 -3.08
CA SER A 715 -2.91 43.27 -2.71
C SER A 715 -3.50 42.18 -1.80
N ASP A 716 -3.00 40.94 -1.93
CA ASP A 716 -3.39 39.86 -1.01
C ASP A 716 -2.99 40.19 0.45
N ALA A 717 -1.93 40.99 0.64
CA ALA A 717 -1.48 41.47 1.94
C ALA A 717 -2.54 42.28 2.71
N ASP A 718 -3.33 43.11 2.01
CA ASP A 718 -4.41 43.90 2.62
C ASP A 718 -5.50 42.99 3.23
N HIS A 719 -5.83 41.90 2.53
CA HIS A 719 -6.82 40.92 2.96
C HIS A 719 -6.28 40.01 4.07
N LEU A 720 -5.02 39.58 3.98
CA LEU A 720 -4.33 38.81 5.03
C LEU A 720 -4.20 39.63 6.34
N LEU A 721 -4.04 40.96 6.26
CA LEU A 721 -4.08 41.86 7.42
C LEU A 721 -5.51 42.12 7.94
N GLY A 722 -6.51 42.17 7.06
CA GLY A 722 -7.90 42.43 7.42
C GLY A 722 -8.65 41.23 8.06
N SER A 723 -8.13 40.01 7.87
CA SER A 723 -8.80 38.75 8.19
C SER A 723 -8.40 38.12 9.51
N LYS A 724 -9.36 37.46 10.17
CA LYS A 724 -9.12 36.71 11.40
C LYS A 724 -8.45 35.37 11.14
N PHE A 725 -9.02 34.60 10.21
CA PHE A 725 -8.60 33.26 9.82
C PHE A 725 -8.16 33.22 8.35
N CYS A 726 -7.18 32.38 8.01
CA CYS A 726 -6.68 32.25 6.64
C CYS A 726 -6.57 30.80 6.21
N LEU A 727 -7.22 30.46 5.09
CA LEU A 727 -7.54 29.09 4.74
C LEU A 727 -6.39 28.42 3.95
N ASN A 728 -5.89 27.31 4.47
CA ASN A 728 -4.75 26.56 3.95
C ASN A 728 -5.22 25.27 3.31
N VAL A 729 -5.76 25.42 2.11
CA VAL A 729 -6.45 24.35 1.37
C VAL A 729 -5.49 23.60 0.44
N LYS A 730 -5.47 22.27 0.58
CA LYS A 730 -4.72 21.32 -0.27
C LYS A 730 -4.94 21.61 -1.76
N GLY A 731 -3.87 21.70 -2.54
CA GLY A 731 -3.90 21.81 -4.01
C GLY A 731 -3.73 20.45 -4.67
N PHE A 732 -3.17 20.47 -5.89
CA PHE A 732 -2.54 19.28 -6.48
C PHE A 732 -1.56 18.64 -5.48
N GLU A 733 -0.81 19.49 -4.78
CA GLU A 733 0.05 19.16 -3.65
C GLU A 733 -0.54 19.60 -2.31
N VAL A 734 -0.01 19.05 -1.21
CA VAL A 734 -0.28 19.52 0.15
C VAL A 734 0.43 20.83 0.48
N ASN A 735 1.58 21.10 -0.16
CA ASN A 735 2.40 22.29 0.09
C ASN A 735 1.68 23.61 -0.27
N SER A 736 1.98 24.69 0.48
CA SER A 736 1.67 26.06 0.04
C SER A 736 2.32 27.16 0.87
N ALA A 737 2.86 28.18 0.19
CA ALA A 737 3.29 29.45 0.77
C ALA A 737 2.20 30.17 1.59
N ARG A 738 0.91 29.87 1.39
CA ARG A 738 -0.20 30.43 2.19
C ARG A 738 -0.08 30.15 3.69
N ILE A 739 0.59 29.07 4.11
CA ILE A 739 0.80 28.78 5.53
C ILE A 739 1.74 29.84 6.13
N ALA A 740 2.90 30.04 5.50
CA ALA A 740 3.86 31.06 5.88
C ALA A 740 3.27 32.49 5.76
N ASP A 741 2.51 32.77 4.70
CA ASP A 741 1.89 34.08 4.49
C ASP A 741 0.80 34.40 5.53
N ALA A 742 -0.05 33.44 5.87
CA ALA A 742 -1.03 33.59 6.94
C ALA A 742 -0.33 33.93 8.27
N ILE A 743 0.70 33.17 8.62
CA ILE A 743 1.51 33.37 9.82
C ILE A 743 2.23 34.74 9.80
N HIS A 744 2.85 35.11 8.68
CA HIS A 744 3.58 36.37 8.50
C HIS A 744 2.67 37.59 8.74
N TYR A 745 1.47 37.59 8.15
CA TYR A 745 0.47 38.65 8.36
C TYR A 745 -0.35 38.50 9.65
N GLY A 746 -0.04 37.52 10.52
CA GLY A 746 -0.74 37.31 11.79
C GLY A 746 -2.20 36.87 11.65
N CYS A 747 -2.54 36.19 10.56
CA CYS A 747 -3.85 35.62 10.30
C CYS A 747 -3.85 34.15 10.73
N VAL A 748 -4.79 33.74 11.58
CA VAL A 748 -4.79 32.39 12.19
C VAL A 748 -4.94 31.33 11.09
N PRO A 749 -3.95 30.43 10.89
CA PRO A 749 -4.03 29.41 9.85
C PRO A 749 -5.19 28.43 10.10
N VAL A 750 -5.96 28.13 9.07
CA VAL A 750 -6.96 27.06 9.08
C VAL A 750 -6.53 25.96 8.13
N ILE A 751 -6.08 24.82 8.65
CA ILE A 751 -5.51 23.73 7.86
C ILE A 751 -6.64 22.88 7.29
N LEU A 752 -6.72 22.80 5.96
CA LEU A 752 -7.73 22.07 5.19
C LEU A 752 -7.03 21.08 4.24
N ALA A 753 -6.32 20.13 4.87
CA ALA A 753 -5.50 19.12 4.21
C ALA A 753 -5.31 17.89 5.12
N ASN A 754 -5.94 16.76 4.80
CA ASN A 754 -5.69 15.50 5.50
C ASN A 754 -4.31 14.92 5.14
N HIS A 755 -3.72 14.17 6.08
CA HIS A 755 -2.51 13.36 5.85
C HIS A 755 -1.34 14.18 5.27
N TYR A 756 -1.14 15.34 5.87
CA TYR A 756 -0.08 16.30 5.59
C TYR A 756 0.70 16.55 6.88
N ASP A 757 2.01 16.31 6.84
CA ASP A 757 2.88 16.57 7.98
C ASP A 757 3.22 18.05 8.03
N LEU A 758 2.67 18.78 9.00
CA LEU A 758 2.82 20.24 9.05
C LEU A 758 4.28 20.63 9.33
N PRO A 759 4.81 21.72 8.74
CA PRO A 759 6.19 22.11 8.98
C PRO A 759 6.49 22.31 10.46
N PHE A 760 7.62 21.79 10.92
CA PHE A 760 8.05 21.83 12.31
C PHE A 760 7.05 21.21 13.31
N ALA A 761 6.27 20.20 12.90
CA ALA A 761 5.24 19.57 13.74
C ALA A 761 5.77 18.83 14.97
N ASP A 762 7.04 18.41 15.00
CA ASP A 762 7.68 17.84 16.19
C ASP A 762 8.00 18.93 17.24
N ILE A 763 8.34 20.13 16.77
CA ILE A 763 8.77 21.26 17.60
C ILE A 763 7.57 22.08 18.10
N LEU A 764 6.64 22.39 17.19
CA LEU A 764 5.56 23.37 17.39
C LEU A 764 4.22 22.71 17.68
N ASN A 765 3.54 23.22 18.72
CA ASN A 765 2.17 22.84 19.05
C ASN A 765 1.17 23.56 18.13
N TRP A 766 0.91 23.00 16.94
CA TRP A 766 0.01 23.58 15.95
C TRP A 766 -1.42 23.87 16.46
N GLU A 767 -1.92 23.12 17.44
CA GLU A 767 -3.24 23.35 18.05
C GLU A 767 -3.30 24.65 18.90
N SER A 768 -2.14 25.20 19.29
CA SER A 768 -2.07 26.46 20.07
C SER A 768 -2.16 27.72 19.21
N PHE A 769 -2.02 27.63 17.88
CA PHE A 769 -1.97 28.80 16.97
C PHE A 769 -2.69 28.62 15.63
N SER A 770 -3.32 27.47 15.38
CA SER A 770 -4.06 27.17 14.14
C SER A 770 -5.35 26.41 14.44
N VAL A 771 -6.22 26.28 13.43
CA VAL A 771 -7.43 25.45 13.49
C VAL A 771 -7.31 24.37 12.42
N VAL A 772 -7.27 23.10 12.80
CA VAL A 772 -7.31 21.99 11.82
C VAL A 772 -8.78 21.65 11.56
N VAL A 773 -9.14 21.53 10.28
CA VAL A 773 -10.51 21.24 9.83
C VAL A 773 -10.45 20.14 8.78
N HIS A 774 -11.25 19.09 8.95
CA HIS A 774 -11.31 18.00 7.98
C HIS A 774 -11.86 18.54 6.66
N TYR A 775 -11.32 18.08 5.51
CA TYR A 775 -11.63 18.74 4.23
C TYR A 775 -13.11 18.67 3.82
N MET A 776 -13.87 17.73 4.40
CA MET A 776 -15.32 17.62 4.23
C MET A 776 -16.10 18.74 4.92
N ASP A 777 -15.61 19.24 6.05
CA ASP A 777 -16.30 20.25 6.87
C ASP A 777 -16.32 21.64 6.22
N ILE A 778 -15.82 21.77 4.99
CA ILE A 778 -15.81 23.02 4.22
C ILE A 778 -17.17 23.75 4.21
N PRO A 779 -18.35 23.14 4.02
CA PRO A 779 -19.63 23.87 4.04
C PRO A 779 -20.08 24.29 5.45
N VAL A 780 -19.52 23.67 6.51
CA VAL A 780 -19.78 24.07 7.90
C VAL A 780 -18.66 24.92 8.50
N LEU A 781 -17.58 25.16 7.74
CA LEU A 781 -16.41 25.96 8.11
C LEU A 781 -16.78 27.32 8.73
N LYS A 782 -17.74 28.04 8.14
CA LYS A 782 -18.23 29.32 8.68
C LYS A 782 -18.82 29.17 10.09
N ASN A 783 -19.58 28.10 10.34
CA ASN A 783 -20.11 27.78 11.66
C ASN A 783 -19.01 27.35 12.65
N ILE A 784 -18.00 26.61 12.19
CA ILE A 784 -16.82 26.24 13.01
C ILE A 784 -16.08 27.50 13.46
N LEU A 785 -15.70 28.37 12.52
CA LEU A 785 -14.94 29.59 12.81
C LEU A 785 -15.75 30.65 13.60
N GLN A 786 -17.09 30.61 13.52
CA GLN A 786 -17.96 31.47 14.34
C GLN A 786 -18.24 30.92 15.75
N ARG A 787 -17.97 29.63 16.02
CA ARG A 787 -18.08 29.05 17.38
C ARG A 787 -16.88 29.34 18.26
N ILE A 788 -15.71 29.59 17.68
CA ILE A 788 -14.50 29.99 18.40
C ILE A 788 -14.77 31.34 19.09
N SER A 789 -14.61 31.37 20.41
CA SER A 789 -14.86 32.58 21.21
C SER A 789 -13.83 33.68 20.93
N LEU A 790 -14.14 34.91 21.33
CA LEU A 790 -13.22 36.04 21.18
C LEU A 790 -11.92 35.87 22.00
N GLU A 791 -11.99 35.11 23.10
CA GLU A 791 -10.85 34.79 23.96
C GLU A 791 -9.93 33.75 23.31
N GLU A 792 -10.49 32.60 22.89
CA GLU A 792 -9.78 31.56 22.14
C GLU A 792 -9.15 32.12 20.85
N TYR A 793 -9.91 32.92 20.08
CA TYR A 793 -9.38 33.60 18.90
C TYR A 793 -8.22 34.56 19.23
N SER A 794 -8.30 35.30 20.35
CA SER A 794 -7.23 36.21 20.75
C SER A 794 -5.97 35.47 21.22
N MET A 795 -6.13 34.30 21.84
CA MET A 795 -5.03 33.40 22.17
C MET A 795 -4.37 32.83 20.90
N LEU A 796 -5.16 32.25 19.99
CA LEU A 796 -4.68 31.73 18.70
C LEU A 796 -3.91 32.82 17.92
N HIS A 797 -4.49 34.01 17.77
CA HIS A 797 -3.88 35.16 17.08
C HIS A 797 -2.56 35.61 17.75
N SER A 798 -2.52 35.67 19.08
CA SER A 798 -1.30 35.98 19.83
C SER A 798 -0.20 34.95 19.57
N ASN A 799 -0.56 33.66 19.59
CA ASN A 799 0.37 32.56 19.34
C ASN A 799 0.82 32.50 17.87
N THR A 800 -0.04 32.81 16.89
CA THR A 800 0.35 32.98 15.47
C THR A 800 1.47 34.02 15.33
N LEU A 801 1.38 35.14 16.05
CA LEU A 801 2.42 36.17 16.06
C LEU A 801 3.71 35.73 16.78
N LYS A 802 3.63 34.88 17.82
CA LYS A 802 4.83 34.30 18.46
C LYS A 802 5.61 33.39 17.50
N VAL A 803 4.92 32.51 16.78
CA VAL A 803 5.57 31.54 15.87
C VAL A 803 6.07 32.17 14.57
N ARG A 804 5.69 33.42 14.26
CA ARG A 804 6.01 34.11 13.00
C ARG A 804 7.48 34.01 12.59
N ARG A 805 8.40 34.16 13.54
CA ARG A 805 9.86 34.08 13.31
C ARG A 805 10.32 32.77 12.66
N HIS A 806 9.64 31.65 12.96
CA HIS A 806 10.00 30.32 12.47
C HIS A 806 9.67 30.12 10.98
N PHE A 807 8.85 31.01 10.39
CA PHE A 807 8.39 30.92 9.00
C PHE A 807 9.03 32.02 8.12
N GLN A 808 10.30 32.34 8.39
CA GLN A 808 11.07 33.37 7.67
C GLN A 808 12.48 32.87 7.33
N TRP A 809 12.98 33.20 6.14
CA TRP A 809 14.37 32.97 5.73
C TRP A 809 15.17 34.26 5.87
N ASN A 810 16.34 34.21 6.51
CA ASN A 810 17.29 35.33 6.58
C ASN A 810 18.64 34.94 5.94
N ASP A 811 19.36 35.93 5.43
CA ASP A 811 20.73 35.77 4.91
C ASP A 811 21.58 36.97 5.39
N PRO A 812 22.37 36.85 6.47
CA PRO A 812 22.64 35.63 7.26
C PRO A 812 21.43 35.15 8.08
N PRO A 813 21.39 33.86 8.48
CA PRO A 813 20.30 33.29 9.27
C PRO A 813 20.30 33.84 10.70
N VAL A 814 19.13 33.82 11.34
CA VAL A 814 18.89 34.35 12.69
C VAL A 814 18.33 33.24 13.60
N ASP A 815 18.71 33.24 14.88
CA ASP A 815 18.27 32.21 15.84
C ASP A 815 16.76 31.92 15.77
N TYR A 816 16.43 30.64 15.66
CA TYR A 816 15.07 30.11 15.48
C TYR A 816 14.32 30.52 14.21
N ASP A 817 14.99 31.02 13.16
CA ASP A 817 14.36 31.22 11.85
C ASP A 817 14.11 29.90 11.08
N ALA A 818 13.56 29.95 9.86
CA ALA A 818 13.24 28.75 9.09
C ALA A 818 14.48 27.89 8.75
N PHE A 819 15.68 28.49 8.66
CA PHE A 819 16.92 27.72 8.52
C PHE A 819 17.22 26.99 9.81
N TYR A 820 17.31 27.69 10.93
CA TYR A 820 17.64 27.06 12.23
C TYR A 820 16.59 26.03 12.68
N MET A 821 15.31 26.22 12.36
CA MET A 821 14.26 25.23 12.61
C MET A 821 14.41 23.99 11.71
N THR A 822 14.79 24.16 10.43
CA THR A 822 15.12 23.03 9.53
C THR A 822 16.39 22.29 9.98
N MET A 823 17.39 23.01 10.48
CA MET A 823 18.58 22.40 11.08
C MET A 823 18.22 21.59 12.34
N TYR A 824 17.22 22.03 13.11
CA TYR A 824 16.73 21.29 14.28
C TYR A 824 15.94 20.03 13.91
N GLU A 825 15.12 20.06 12.85
CA GLU A 825 14.53 18.84 12.30
C GLU A 825 15.62 17.83 11.89
N LEU A 826 16.60 18.27 11.08
CA LEU A 826 17.75 17.43 10.70
C LEU A 826 18.53 16.90 11.91
N TRP A 827 18.69 17.72 12.95
CA TRP A 827 19.27 17.31 14.23
C TRP A 827 18.46 16.21 14.91
N LEU A 828 17.13 16.34 15.03
CA LEU A 828 16.28 15.26 15.55
C LEU A 828 16.46 13.97 14.73
N ARG A 829 16.55 14.08 13.40
CA ARG A 829 16.60 12.91 12.51
C ARG A 829 17.97 12.23 12.47
N ARG A 830 19.06 12.93 12.83
CA ARG A 830 20.41 12.35 13.03
C ARG A 830 20.41 11.12 13.97
N SER A 831 19.49 11.09 14.92
CA SER A 831 19.38 10.02 15.94
C SER A 831 18.77 8.74 15.39
N SER A 832 18.01 8.80 14.30
CA SER A 832 17.51 7.65 13.53
C SER A 832 18.62 6.95 12.73
N ILE A 833 19.84 7.52 12.73
CA ILE A 833 20.97 7.16 11.86
C ILE A 833 22.16 6.60 12.65
N ARG A 834 22.04 6.34 13.96
CA ARG A 834 23.13 5.77 14.78
C ARG A 834 23.42 4.27 14.51
N VAL A 835 23.14 3.83 13.29
CA VAL A 835 23.56 2.58 12.67
C VAL A 835 24.94 2.80 12.03
N ARG A 836 26.01 2.66 12.82
CA ARG A 836 27.41 2.73 12.33
C ARG A 836 27.79 1.46 11.56
N LEU A 837 27.31 1.29 10.33
CA LEU A 837 27.77 0.24 9.42
C LEU A 837 29.13 0.65 8.80
N THR A 838 30.26 0.32 9.43
CA THR A 838 31.57 0.81 8.94
C THR A 838 32.04 0.11 7.66
N ALA A 839 31.54 0.63 6.54
CA ALA A 839 32.18 0.84 5.24
C ALA A 839 32.51 -0.36 4.31
N SER A 840 32.28 -0.08 3.02
CA SER A 840 33.04 -0.54 1.85
C SER A 840 32.69 -1.89 1.19
N LEU A 841 31.81 -1.82 0.16
CA LEU A 841 32.03 -2.25 -1.25
C LEU A 841 32.27 -3.76 -1.54
N ILE A 842 32.19 -4.33 -2.76
CA ILE A 842 31.84 -3.91 -4.15
C ILE A 842 30.56 -4.76 -4.55
N PHE A 843 29.64 -4.41 -5.49
CA PHE A 843 29.63 -4.60 -6.97
C PHE A 843 28.73 -3.58 -7.70
N PRO A 844 29.05 -3.22 -8.97
CA PRO A 844 28.26 -2.29 -9.76
C PRO A 844 27.02 -2.98 -10.34
N TYR A 845 25.87 -2.34 -10.15
CA TYR A 845 24.60 -2.79 -10.73
C TYR A 845 24.45 -2.26 -12.16
N GLN A 846 24.51 -3.16 -13.16
CA GLN A 846 23.96 -2.88 -14.49
C GLN A 846 22.47 -3.26 -14.52
N PRO A 847 21.57 -2.35 -14.95
CA PRO A 847 20.14 -2.63 -15.03
C PRO A 847 19.79 -3.40 -16.31
N ASP A 848 19.94 -4.72 -16.28
CA ASP A 848 19.29 -5.61 -17.24
C ASP A 848 17.83 -5.90 -16.83
N HIS A 849 16.95 -6.07 -17.82
CA HIS A 849 15.51 -6.25 -17.60
C HIS A 849 15.15 -7.60 -16.95
N GLU A 850 14.90 -7.62 -15.64
CA GLU A 850 14.16 -8.74 -15.01
C GLU A 850 12.66 -8.64 -15.34
N GLU A 851 12.22 -9.37 -16.37
CA GLU A 851 10.80 -9.67 -16.55
C GLU A 851 10.29 -10.50 -15.35
N MET A 852 9.10 -10.15 -14.82
CA MET A 852 8.54 -10.79 -13.64
C MET A 852 7.88 -12.15 -13.97
N ILE A 853 8.71 -13.16 -14.23
CA ILE A 853 8.27 -14.49 -14.68
C ILE A 853 7.52 -15.25 -13.57
N PRO A 854 6.29 -15.77 -13.81
CA PRO A 854 5.47 -16.38 -12.78
C PRO A 854 5.94 -17.79 -12.39
N PHE A 855 6.20 -18.02 -11.11
CA PHE A 855 6.59 -19.33 -10.57
C PHE A 855 5.40 -20.31 -10.50
N SER A 856 5.32 -21.23 -11.47
CA SER A 856 4.41 -22.39 -11.44
C SER A 856 5.14 -23.67 -11.01
N ILE A 857 4.66 -24.33 -9.96
CA ILE A 857 5.14 -25.67 -9.56
C ILE A 857 4.16 -26.74 -10.09
N ASP A 858 4.38 -27.19 -11.32
CA ASP A 858 4.07 -28.55 -11.77
C ASP A 858 5.04 -28.93 -12.91
N ASN A 859 5.35 -30.21 -13.07
CA ASN A 859 6.66 -30.64 -13.62
C ASN A 859 6.82 -30.56 -15.16
N THR A 860 7.62 -29.58 -15.63
CA THR A 860 8.72 -29.76 -16.61
C THR A 860 9.77 -28.65 -16.40
N ALA A 861 10.84 -28.94 -15.67
CA ALA A 861 11.80 -27.93 -15.18
C ALA A 861 12.96 -27.62 -16.16
N GLU A 862 12.68 -27.58 -17.47
CA GLU A 862 13.70 -27.52 -18.52
C GLU A 862 13.65 -26.21 -19.34
N ASP A 863 12.49 -25.82 -19.87
CA ASP A 863 12.38 -24.79 -20.93
C ASP A 863 12.69 -23.32 -20.54
N LEU A 864 13.04 -23.04 -19.29
CA LEU A 864 13.34 -21.69 -18.78
C LEU A 864 14.82 -21.45 -18.45
N TYR A 865 15.72 -22.37 -18.86
CA TYR A 865 17.10 -22.38 -18.39
C TYR A 865 18.19 -22.69 -19.44
N PHE A 866 17.85 -22.63 -20.74
CA PHE A 866 18.67 -23.21 -21.81
C PHE A 866 19.36 -22.24 -22.80
N ASP A 867 19.24 -20.91 -22.68
CA ASP A 867 20.13 -20.00 -23.40
C ASP A 867 21.51 -19.89 -22.72
N LEU A 868 22.23 -21.00 -22.76
CA LEU A 868 23.61 -21.15 -22.28
C LEU A 868 24.57 -20.22 -23.05
N SER A 869 24.28 -19.95 -24.32
CA SER A 869 25.01 -19.03 -25.19
C SER A 869 25.02 -17.60 -24.64
N ARG A 870 23.84 -17.02 -24.38
CA ARG A 870 23.68 -15.66 -23.86
C ARG A 870 24.13 -15.56 -22.41
N THR A 871 23.81 -16.55 -21.58
CA THR A 871 24.29 -16.58 -20.18
C THR A 871 25.83 -16.60 -20.12
N ALA A 872 26.48 -17.36 -21.00
CA ALA A 872 27.95 -17.40 -21.08
C ALA A 872 28.57 -16.20 -21.82
N SER A 873 27.81 -15.45 -22.64
CA SER A 873 28.31 -14.20 -23.24
C SER A 873 28.29 -13.06 -22.22
N TYR A 874 27.22 -12.91 -21.43
CA TYR A 874 27.17 -11.94 -20.33
C TYR A 874 28.29 -12.19 -19.32
N ALA A 875 28.48 -13.45 -18.88
CA ALA A 875 29.59 -13.83 -18.00
C ALA A 875 31.01 -13.76 -18.63
N LYS A 876 31.12 -13.46 -19.93
CA LYS A 876 32.39 -13.18 -20.63
C LYS A 876 32.61 -11.70 -20.95
N GLN A 877 31.55 -10.93 -21.15
CA GLN A 877 31.62 -9.49 -21.37
C GLN A 877 31.83 -8.78 -20.03
N ASN A 878 31.10 -9.20 -19.00
CA ASN A 878 31.34 -8.79 -17.62
C ASN A 878 32.39 -9.70 -16.98
N GLN A 879 33.65 -9.56 -17.41
CA GLN A 879 34.80 -10.05 -16.65
C GLN A 879 34.97 -9.24 -15.37
N TRP A 880 34.09 -9.48 -14.39
CA TRP A 880 34.28 -9.01 -13.03
C TRP A 880 35.58 -9.62 -12.50
N SER A 881 36.53 -8.75 -12.19
CA SER A 881 37.83 -9.15 -11.65
C SER A 881 37.62 -9.84 -10.31
N ILE A 882 38.18 -11.04 -10.19
CA ILE A 882 37.95 -11.93 -9.04
C ILE A 882 38.64 -11.40 -7.78
N GLY A 883 39.60 -10.47 -7.90
CA GLY A 883 40.18 -9.74 -6.77
C GLY A 883 39.23 -8.71 -6.17
N ASP A 884 38.48 -8.00 -7.02
CA ASP A 884 37.50 -7.01 -6.56
C ASP A 884 36.30 -7.68 -5.86
N LEU A 885 36.04 -8.98 -6.11
CA LEU A 885 34.81 -9.64 -5.63
C LEU A 885 34.73 -9.89 -4.11
N PHE A 886 35.81 -9.64 -3.37
CA PHE A 886 35.88 -9.97 -1.94
C PHE A 886 36.51 -8.87 -1.07
N GLY A 887 37.05 -7.80 -1.66
CA GLY A 887 37.88 -6.84 -0.92
C GLY A 887 39.16 -7.45 -0.35
N LEU A 888 39.62 -8.56 -0.93
CA LEU A 888 40.79 -9.32 -0.46
C LEU A 888 42.07 -8.77 -1.08
N PHE A 889 42.70 -7.87 -0.34
CA PHE A 889 44.11 -7.47 -0.49
C PHE A 889 44.50 -6.78 -1.80
N SER A 890 43.89 -5.63 -2.07
CA SER A 890 44.73 -4.44 -2.30
C SER A 890 45.32 -4.00 -0.94
N GLY A 891 46.55 -3.48 -0.94
CA GLY A 891 47.42 -3.45 0.26
C GLY A 891 47.08 -2.48 1.40
N GLU A 892 45.88 -1.89 1.45
CA GLU A 892 45.58 -0.71 2.28
C GLU A 892 44.28 -0.80 3.12
N THR A 893 44.00 -1.95 3.75
CA THR A 893 42.81 -2.11 4.64
C THR A 893 43.09 -2.86 5.95
N MET A 894 43.64 -2.18 6.97
CA MET A 894 43.67 -2.74 8.33
C MET A 894 42.29 -2.79 9.02
N ASN A 895 41.34 -1.94 8.60
CA ASN A 895 40.05 -1.75 9.28
C ASN A 895 39.11 -2.97 9.22
N ASN A 896 39.29 -3.89 8.27
CA ASN A 896 38.38 -5.03 8.11
C ASN A 896 38.67 -6.21 9.08
N THR A 897 39.58 -6.00 10.04
CA THR A 897 40.08 -7.04 10.96
C THR A 897 39.21 -7.22 12.22
N GLU A 898 38.45 -6.18 12.60
CA GLU A 898 37.68 -6.15 13.85
C GLU A 898 36.27 -6.73 13.75
N ILE A 899 35.77 -7.20 14.90
CA ILE A 899 34.46 -7.86 15.02
C ILE A 899 33.30 -6.89 15.16
N TYR A 900 33.52 -5.75 15.82
CA TYR A 900 32.55 -4.68 15.95
C TYR A 900 32.93 -3.54 15.00
N HIS A 901 31.94 -2.83 14.48
CA HIS A 901 32.20 -1.63 13.66
C HIS A 901 32.87 -0.51 14.46
N ASP A 902 32.50 -0.41 15.74
CA ASP A 902 33.12 0.50 16.72
C ASP A 902 33.07 -0.17 18.11
N PRO A 903 34.17 -0.79 18.58
CA PRO A 903 34.15 -1.52 19.85
C PRO A 903 34.05 -0.60 21.06
N ASP A 904 34.65 0.58 21.01
CA ASP A 904 34.70 1.51 22.15
C ASP A 904 33.35 2.20 22.36
N ILE A 905 32.71 2.68 21.28
CA ILE A 905 31.34 3.20 21.37
C ILE A 905 30.38 2.09 21.77
N PHE A 906 30.48 0.88 21.20
CA PHE A 906 29.60 -0.23 21.58
C PHE A 906 29.69 -0.52 23.09
N LEU A 907 30.89 -0.57 23.67
CA LEU A 907 31.07 -0.80 25.10
C LEU A 907 30.55 0.36 25.97
N GLN A 908 30.72 1.61 25.53
CA GLN A 908 30.21 2.80 26.23
C GLN A 908 28.68 2.84 26.21
N ASP A 909 28.07 2.73 25.02
CA ASP A 909 26.62 2.76 24.83
C ASP A 909 25.94 1.53 25.45
N TYR A 910 26.58 0.35 25.42
CA TYR A 910 26.06 -0.86 26.08
C TYR A 910 25.96 -0.68 27.60
N LYS A 911 26.95 -0.02 28.21
CA LYS A 911 26.88 0.35 29.63
C LYS A 911 25.76 1.35 29.90
N LEU A 912 25.65 2.41 29.09
CA LEU A 912 24.58 3.40 29.22
C LEU A 912 23.19 2.77 29.07
N MET A 913 23.01 1.83 28.14
CA MET A 913 21.81 1.00 28.05
C MET A 913 21.56 0.24 29.34
N ASN A 914 22.54 -0.52 29.82
CA ASN A 914 22.36 -1.41 30.96
C ASN A 914 21.99 -0.66 32.25
N ASP A 915 22.55 0.53 32.43
CA ASP A 915 22.29 1.41 33.58
C ASP A 915 20.94 2.14 33.44
N SER A 916 20.61 2.69 32.26
CA SER A 916 19.50 3.66 32.09
C SER A 916 18.22 3.13 31.43
N PHE A 917 18.28 2.12 30.56
CA PHE A 917 17.16 1.77 29.68
C PHE A 917 15.94 1.22 30.45
N LYS A 918 14.74 1.71 30.14
CA LYS A 918 13.48 1.29 30.76
C LYS A 918 12.42 0.94 29.72
N ILE A 919 11.68 -0.14 29.96
CA ILE A 919 10.57 -0.61 29.13
C ILE A 919 9.33 -0.78 30.00
N PHE A 920 8.21 -0.23 29.56
CA PHE A 920 6.89 -0.55 30.11
C PHE A 920 6.28 -1.73 29.35
N ILE A 921 5.58 -2.61 30.05
CA ILE A 921 4.82 -3.70 29.42
C ILE A 921 3.35 -3.48 29.76
N TYR A 922 2.47 -3.53 28.75
CA TYR A 922 1.03 -3.44 28.97
C TYR A 922 0.55 -4.55 29.94
N PRO A 923 -0.15 -4.20 31.03
CA PRO A 923 -0.40 -5.14 32.12
C PRO A 923 -1.54 -6.10 31.79
N HIS A 924 -1.25 -7.40 31.88
CA HIS A 924 -2.22 -8.50 31.77
C HIS A 924 -2.18 -9.36 33.03
N LYS A 925 -3.30 -10.05 33.31
CA LYS A 925 -3.47 -10.89 34.51
C LYS A 925 -3.40 -12.38 34.19
N ALA A 926 -3.22 -13.21 35.21
CA ALA A 926 -3.25 -14.67 35.09
C ALA A 926 -4.65 -15.24 34.76
N ASP A 927 -5.72 -14.47 35.00
CA ASP A 927 -7.11 -14.78 34.63
C ASP A 927 -7.53 -14.13 33.28
N ASP A 928 -6.61 -13.48 32.57
CA ASP A 928 -6.84 -13.01 31.20
C ASP A 928 -7.15 -14.21 30.28
N PRO A 929 -8.25 -14.20 29.50
CA PRO A 929 -8.58 -15.31 28.60
C PRO A 929 -7.41 -15.69 27.67
N PHE A 930 -6.61 -14.72 27.23
CA PHE A 930 -5.47 -14.91 26.33
C PHE A 930 -4.13 -14.84 27.07
N ALA A 931 -4.11 -15.17 28.36
CA ALA A 931 -2.89 -15.25 29.18
C ALA A 931 -1.77 -16.07 28.52
N ASN A 932 -2.08 -17.16 27.81
CA ASN A 932 -1.09 -17.94 27.05
C ASN A 932 -0.43 -17.16 25.90
N VAL A 933 -1.12 -16.20 25.28
CA VAL A 933 -0.60 -15.32 24.23
C VAL A 933 0.14 -14.13 24.83
N LEU A 934 -0.33 -13.61 25.97
CA LEU A 934 0.03 -12.31 26.54
C LEU A 934 1.07 -12.39 27.67
N LEU A 935 1.09 -13.46 28.47
CA LEU A 935 2.09 -13.69 29.52
C LEU A 935 3.31 -14.53 29.02
N PRO A 936 4.46 -14.50 29.70
CA PRO A 936 5.63 -15.33 29.35
C PRO A 936 5.40 -16.81 29.66
N VAL A 937 6.02 -17.69 28.88
CA VAL A 937 5.99 -19.15 29.09
C VAL A 937 6.91 -19.61 30.22
N ASP A 938 6.50 -20.66 30.93
CA ASP A 938 7.24 -21.30 32.02
C ASP A 938 8.27 -22.32 31.50
N PHE A 939 7.88 -23.15 30.53
CA PHE A 939 8.74 -24.11 29.83
C PHE A 939 9.81 -23.44 28.95
N ASP A 940 10.87 -24.17 28.59
CA ASP A 940 11.95 -23.66 27.73
C ASP A 940 11.62 -23.85 26.23
N PRO A 941 11.47 -22.77 25.44
CA PRO A 941 10.98 -22.84 24.06
C PRO A 941 11.81 -23.73 23.12
N GLN A 942 11.13 -24.44 22.23
CA GLN A 942 11.74 -25.38 21.27
C GLN A 942 11.29 -25.11 19.83
N GLY A 943 12.09 -25.59 18.87
CA GLY A 943 11.76 -25.51 17.44
C GLY A 943 11.97 -24.13 16.81
N HIS A 944 11.54 -23.99 15.54
CA HIS A 944 11.91 -22.86 14.66
C HIS A 944 11.72 -21.47 15.27
N TYR A 945 10.63 -21.23 16.00
CA TYR A 945 10.24 -19.89 16.43
C TYR A 945 10.57 -19.60 17.90
N ALA A 946 11.35 -20.47 18.54
CA ALA A 946 11.72 -20.38 19.95
C ALA A 946 12.27 -19.01 20.38
N SER A 947 12.95 -18.29 19.48
CA SER A 947 13.58 -17.00 19.77
C SER A 947 12.60 -15.88 20.14
N GLU A 948 11.38 -15.90 19.61
CA GLU A 948 10.30 -14.97 20.02
C GLU A 948 9.91 -15.18 21.48
N LEU A 949 9.76 -16.45 21.88
CA LEU A 949 9.39 -16.85 23.24
C LEU A 949 10.56 -16.69 24.22
N TYR A 950 11.82 -16.91 23.80
CA TYR A 950 13.00 -16.63 24.63
C TYR A 950 13.17 -15.13 24.89
N PHE A 951 13.04 -14.28 23.88
CA PHE A 951 13.07 -12.83 24.08
C PHE A 951 12.02 -12.41 25.12
N LYS A 952 10.77 -12.88 24.96
CA LYS A 952 9.68 -12.60 25.90
C LYS A 952 9.99 -13.12 27.32
N LYS A 953 10.44 -14.37 27.44
CA LYS A 953 10.78 -15.02 28.73
C LYS A 953 11.95 -14.32 29.46
N SER A 954 12.91 -13.76 28.72
CA SER A 954 14.03 -12.99 29.26
C SER A 954 13.63 -11.57 29.64
N LEU A 955 12.87 -10.85 28.78
CA LEU A 955 12.41 -9.49 29.05
C LEU A 955 11.61 -9.43 30.35
N PHE A 956 10.62 -10.32 30.51
CA PHE A 956 9.78 -10.46 31.72
C PHE A 956 10.55 -10.81 33.01
N LYS A 957 11.86 -11.08 32.95
CA LYS A 957 12.74 -11.35 34.09
C LYS A 957 13.93 -10.37 34.19
N SER A 958 13.97 -9.34 33.36
CA SER A 958 15.09 -8.38 33.28
C SER A 958 14.86 -7.11 34.11
N HIS A 959 15.95 -6.42 34.45
CA HIS A 959 15.96 -5.11 35.13
C HIS A 959 15.60 -3.93 34.21
N PHE A 960 15.35 -4.20 32.93
CA PHE A 960 14.86 -3.20 31.98
C PHE A 960 13.38 -2.86 32.21
N ILE A 961 12.59 -3.70 32.89
CA ILE A 961 11.18 -3.39 33.14
C ILE A 961 11.02 -2.31 34.23
N THR A 962 10.27 -1.26 33.91
CA THR A 962 9.69 -0.35 34.91
C THR A 962 8.20 -0.61 35.10
N LYS A 963 7.66 -0.19 36.25
CA LYS A 963 6.23 -0.11 36.54
C LYS A 963 5.65 1.29 36.30
N ASP A 964 6.49 2.31 36.17
CA ASP A 964 6.06 3.68 35.86
C ASP A 964 6.20 3.93 34.35
N PRO A 965 5.10 4.09 33.59
CA PRO A 965 5.16 4.38 32.16
C PRO A 965 5.78 5.76 31.83
N ASN A 966 5.96 6.64 32.81
CA ASN A 966 6.67 7.92 32.62
C ASN A 966 8.20 7.74 32.58
N GLU A 967 8.74 6.70 33.23
CA GLU A 967 10.16 6.35 33.15
C GLU A 967 10.52 5.65 31.82
N ALA A 968 9.54 5.08 31.12
CA ALA A 968 9.77 4.13 30.03
C ALA A 968 10.26 4.78 28.72
N ASP A 969 11.36 4.21 28.19
CA ASP A 969 11.92 4.54 26.88
C ASP A 969 11.14 3.92 25.72
N LEU A 970 10.63 2.69 25.89
CA LEU A 970 9.77 1.99 24.92
C LEU A 970 8.64 1.21 25.61
N PHE A 971 7.61 0.87 24.84
CA PHE A 971 6.40 0.17 25.27
C PHE A 971 6.28 -1.18 24.57
N TYR A 972 6.39 -2.27 25.31
CA TYR A 972 6.26 -3.61 24.76
C TYR A 972 4.80 -4.03 24.65
N MET A 973 4.36 -4.41 23.44
CA MET A 973 3.13 -5.14 23.20
C MET A 973 3.42 -6.64 23.37
N PRO A 974 3.01 -7.29 24.48
CA PRO A 974 3.52 -8.60 24.89
C PRO A 974 2.84 -9.78 24.19
N PHE A 975 2.09 -9.57 23.11
CA PHE A 975 1.45 -10.66 22.39
C PHE A 975 2.48 -11.50 21.63
N SER A 976 2.30 -12.83 21.58
CA SER A 976 3.11 -13.72 20.75
C SER A 976 2.33 -14.19 19.53
N ILE A 977 2.88 -13.93 18.34
CA ILE A 977 2.33 -14.39 17.07
C ILE A 977 2.47 -15.92 16.93
N VAL A 978 3.51 -16.50 17.53
CA VAL A 978 3.67 -17.96 17.64
C VAL A 978 2.56 -18.59 18.49
N GLU A 979 2.21 -18.00 19.64
CA GLU A 979 1.13 -18.55 20.46
C GLU A 979 -0.25 -18.29 19.86
N MET A 980 -0.54 -17.10 19.30
CA MET A 980 -1.81 -16.85 18.57
C MET A 980 -2.07 -17.90 17.49
N ARG A 981 -1.03 -18.27 16.74
CA ARG A 981 -1.11 -19.24 15.65
C ARG A 981 -1.52 -20.64 16.11
N HIS A 982 -1.21 -20.99 17.36
CA HIS A 982 -1.54 -22.30 17.96
C HIS A 982 -2.74 -22.25 18.90
N ASP A 983 -3.15 -21.07 19.36
CA ASP A 983 -4.37 -20.87 20.14
C ASP A 983 -5.61 -21.20 19.30
N PRO A 984 -6.46 -22.16 19.72
CA PRO A 984 -7.61 -22.61 18.94
C PRO A 984 -8.72 -21.55 18.79
N ARG A 985 -8.63 -20.42 19.49
CA ARG A 985 -9.59 -19.30 19.44
C ARG A 985 -9.16 -18.18 18.48
N ILE A 986 -7.88 -18.16 18.09
CA ILE A 986 -7.31 -17.13 17.22
C ILE A 986 -6.86 -17.77 15.90
N GLY A 987 -5.93 -18.74 15.98
CA GLY A 987 -5.34 -19.41 14.83
C GLY A 987 -4.62 -18.45 13.86
N PRO A 988 -4.22 -18.94 12.67
CA PRO A 988 -3.53 -18.12 11.67
C PRO A 988 -4.35 -16.93 11.15
N GLU A 989 -5.66 -17.13 10.94
CA GLU A 989 -6.54 -16.11 10.33
C GLU A 989 -6.92 -15.00 11.32
N GLY A 990 -7.11 -15.33 12.61
CA GLY A 990 -7.54 -14.38 13.63
C GLY A 990 -6.44 -13.44 14.13
N ILE A 991 -5.17 -13.67 13.78
CA ILE A 991 -4.02 -12.84 14.23
C ILE A 991 -4.24 -11.35 13.90
N GLN A 992 -4.73 -11.03 12.70
CA GLN A 992 -4.92 -9.63 12.29
C GLN A 992 -6.04 -8.93 13.06
N ASP A 993 -7.14 -9.64 13.35
CA ASP A 993 -8.26 -9.09 14.13
C ASP A 993 -7.87 -8.96 15.60
N PHE A 994 -7.21 -9.97 16.17
CA PHE A 994 -6.68 -9.90 17.53
C PHE A 994 -5.73 -8.71 17.72
N ILE A 995 -4.80 -8.48 16.78
CA ILE A 995 -3.86 -7.36 16.87
C ILE A 995 -4.55 -6.00 16.69
N ARG A 996 -5.54 -5.89 15.79
CA ARG A 996 -6.38 -4.69 15.68
C ARG A 996 -7.10 -4.41 16.99
N ASP A 997 -7.78 -5.40 17.55
CA ASP A 997 -8.61 -5.23 18.74
C ASP A 997 -7.75 -5.01 19.99
N TYR A 998 -6.55 -5.61 20.04
CA TYR A 998 -5.53 -5.32 21.04
C TYR A 998 -5.07 -3.86 21.00
N ILE A 999 -4.67 -3.37 19.82
CA ILE A 999 -4.17 -2.00 19.64
C ILE A 999 -5.27 -0.97 19.90
N PHE A 1000 -6.49 -1.22 19.40
CA PHE A 1000 -7.67 -0.42 19.68
C PHE A 1000 -7.96 -0.35 21.20
N ASN A 1001 -7.87 -1.47 21.91
CA ASN A 1001 -8.11 -1.50 23.34
C ASN A 1001 -7.04 -0.72 24.14
N ILE A 1002 -5.75 -0.85 23.79
CA ILE A 1002 -4.70 -0.08 24.50
C ILE A 1002 -4.73 1.41 24.18
N SER A 1003 -5.13 1.83 22.96
CA SER A 1003 -5.23 3.25 22.60
C SER A 1003 -6.40 3.98 23.27
N HIS A 1004 -7.46 3.25 23.64
CA HIS A 1004 -8.58 3.79 24.42
C HIS A 1004 -8.37 3.66 25.94
N THR A 1005 -7.63 2.64 26.40
CA THR A 1005 -7.38 2.40 27.83
C THR A 1005 -6.21 3.20 28.38
N TYR A 1006 -5.18 3.48 27.57
CA TYR A 1006 -3.93 4.09 28.03
C TYR A 1006 -3.50 5.26 27.13
N PRO A 1007 -3.13 6.42 27.69
CA PRO A 1007 -2.74 7.59 26.88
C PRO A 1007 -1.41 7.42 26.14
N TYR A 1008 -0.60 6.41 26.50
CA TYR A 1008 0.77 6.25 26.01
C TYR A 1008 0.84 5.92 24.51
N TRP A 1009 -0.12 5.17 23.95
CA TRP A 1009 -0.18 4.90 22.51
C TRP A 1009 -0.38 6.19 21.71
N ASN A 1010 -1.30 7.04 22.18
CA ASN A 1010 -1.75 8.25 21.49
C ASN A 1010 -0.69 9.38 21.53
N ARG A 1011 0.36 9.24 22.36
CA ARG A 1011 1.50 10.16 22.40
C ARG A 1011 2.33 10.14 21.11
N THR A 1012 2.38 9.00 20.43
CA THR A 1012 3.35 8.72 19.36
C THR A 1012 2.75 8.03 18.12
N GLY A 1013 1.43 7.77 18.10
CA GLY A 1013 0.81 6.92 17.08
C GLY A 1013 1.35 5.48 17.09
N GLY A 1014 1.82 5.02 18.26
CA GLY A 1014 2.48 3.72 18.42
C GLY A 1014 3.96 3.67 18.00
N ALA A 1015 4.65 4.80 17.85
CA ALA A 1015 6.06 4.80 17.41
C ALA A 1015 7.05 4.32 18.49
N ASP A 1016 6.82 4.65 19.77
CA ASP A 1016 7.61 4.12 20.91
C ASP A 1016 7.17 2.71 21.33
N HIS A 1017 6.34 2.05 20.51
CA HIS A 1017 5.82 0.71 20.77
C HIS A 1017 6.55 -0.32 19.93
N PHE A 1018 6.77 -1.50 20.51
CA PHE A 1018 7.40 -2.61 19.80
C PHE A 1018 6.72 -3.95 20.08
N TYR A 1019 6.86 -4.86 19.12
CA TYR A 1019 6.47 -6.27 19.26
C TYR A 1019 7.56 -7.18 18.68
N VAL A 1020 7.50 -8.46 19.02
CA VAL A 1020 8.49 -9.47 18.61
C VAL A 1020 7.80 -10.56 17.80
N ALA A 1021 8.33 -10.90 16.61
CA ALA A 1021 7.71 -11.89 15.73
C ALA A 1021 8.70 -12.67 14.85
N CYS A 1022 8.82 -13.97 15.05
CA CYS A 1022 9.76 -14.82 14.31
C CYS A 1022 9.13 -15.81 13.30
N HIS A 1023 7.80 -15.84 13.18
CA HIS A 1023 7.10 -16.57 12.12
C HIS A 1023 6.82 -15.67 10.90
N SER A 1024 6.96 -16.21 9.68
CA SER A 1024 6.64 -15.59 8.38
C SER A 1024 5.20 -15.06 8.18
N ILE A 1025 4.32 -15.16 9.19
CA ILE A 1025 2.98 -14.56 9.17
C ILE A 1025 3.02 -13.11 9.69
N SER A 1026 4.10 -12.70 10.38
CA SER A 1026 4.34 -11.33 10.84
C SER A 1026 4.17 -10.28 9.73
N ARG A 1027 4.62 -10.62 8.50
CA ARG A 1027 4.52 -9.79 7.30
C ARG A 1027 3.11 -9.27 6.98
N ILE A 1028 2.07 -10.00 7.41
CA ILE A 1028 0.65 -9.62 7.26
C ILE A 1028 -0.06 -9.36 8.60
N ALA A 1029 0.59 -9.63 9.74
CA ALA A 1029 -0.08 -9.60 11.04
C ALA A 1029 -0.63 -8.21 11.42
N MET A 1030 0.05 -7.15 10.95
CA MET A 1030 -0.32 -5.75 11.15
C MET A 1030 -1.16 -5.15 9.99
N ASP A 1031 -1.58 -5.93 8.98
CA ASP A 1031 -2.25 -5.37 7.79
C ASP A 1031 -3.59 -4.68 8.09
N LYS A 1032 -4.27 -5.06 9.18
CA LYS A 1032 -5.50 -4.39 9.66
C LYS A 1032 -5.23 -3.15 10.53
N VAL A 1033 -3.96 -2.78 10.73
CA VAL A 1033 -3.51 -1.66 11.58
C VAL A 1033 -2.35 -0.93 10.88
N ALA A 1034 -2.64 -0.34 9.71
CA ALA A 1034 -1.62 0.23 8.83
C ALA A 1034 -0.71 1.28 9.50
N GLU A 1035 -1.27 2.10 10.42
CA GLU A 1035 -0.52 3.06 11.24
C GLU A 1035 0.53 2.34 12.13
N ALA A 1036 0.10 1.38 12.94
CA ALA A 1036 1.02 0.57 13.78
C ALA A 1036 2.06 -0.18 12.95
N LYS A 1037 1.69 -0.66 11.74
CA LYS A 1037 2.63 -1.31 10.82
C LYS A 1037 3.79 -0.39 10.41
N GLN A 1038 3.49 0.89 10.21
CA GLN A 1038 4.45 1.92 9.81
C GLN A 1038 5.22 2.47 11.02
N ASN A 1039 4.54 2.77 12.12
CA ASN A 1039 5.10 3.48 13.27
C ASN A 1039 5.83 2.55 14.26
N SER A 1040 5.25 1.40 14.62
CA SER A 1040 5.83 0.55 15.68
C SER A 1040 7.07 -0.20 15.23
N ILE A 1041 8.01 -0.41 16.15
CA ILE A 1041 9.24 -1.18 15.96
C ILE A 1041 8.91 -2.67 15.86
N GLN A 1042 9.35 -3.31 14.80
CA GLN A 1042 9.21 -4.75 14.55
C GLN A 1042 10.51 -5.48 14.87
N VAL A 1043 10.53 -6.29 15.95
CA VAL A 1043 11.68 -7.14 16.28
C VAL A 1043 11.46 -8.51 15.63
N VAL A 1044 12.09 -8.76 14.48
CA VAL A 1044 11.71 -9.89 13.61
C VAL A 1044 12.88 -10.78 13.18
N CYS A 1045 12.58 -12.08 13.03
CA CYS A 1045 13.50 -13.04 12.41
C CYS A 1045 13.46 -13.04 10.86
N SER A 1046 12.52 -12.31 10.24
CA SER A 1046 12.33 -12.21 8.77
C SER A 1046 12.66 -10.79 8.25
N SER A 1047 13.84 -10.28 8.58
CA SER A 1047 14.31 -8.93 8.25
C SER A 1047 14.75 -8.79 6.79
N THR A 1048 13.84 -8.40 5.88
CA THR A 1048 14.18 -8.21 4.45
C THR A 1048 13.46 -7.01 3.84
N TYR A 1049 14.23 -6.16 3.14
CA TYR A 1049 13.86 -4.84 2.61
C TYR A 1049 12.64 -4.84 1.67
N PHE A 1050 12.26 -5.99 1.11
CA PHE A 1050 11.16 -6.14 0.15
C PHE A 1050 9.91 -6.83 0.71
N VAL A 1051 9.91 -7.24 1.98
CA VAL A 1051 8.68 -7.66 2.65
C VAL A 1051 7.98 -6.41 3.19
N THR A 1052 6.70 -6.25 2.83
CA THR A 1052 5.96 -5.00 3.03
C THR A 1052 5.91 -4.56 4.49
N GLY A 1053 6.72 -3.57 4.84
CA GLY A 1053 6.70 -2.89 6.14
C GLY A 1053 7.87 -3.17 7.09
N TYR A 1054 9.00 -3.73 6.63
CA TYR A 1054 10.24 -3.78 7.42
C TYR A 1054 11.21 -2.65 7.01
N PHE A 1055 11.65 -1.83 7.97
CA PHE A 1055 12.48 -0.65 7.76
C PHE A 1055 13.71 -0.67 8.70
N PRO A 1056 14.94 -0.97 8.24
CA PRO A 1056 16.10 -1.21 9.12
C PRO A 1056 16.42 -0.09 10.11
N HIS A 1057 16.21 1.19 9.77
CA HIS A 1057 16.47 2.34 10.65
C HIS A 1057 15.46 2.49 11.82
N LYS A 1058 14.38 1.70 11.81
CA LYS A 1058 13.32 1.65 12.84
C LYS A 1058 13.22 0.26 13.47
N ASP A 1059 13.18 -0.77 12.63
CA ASP A 1059 12.95 -2.16 13.00
C ASP A 1059 14.26 -2.87 13.39
N VAL A 1060 14.15 -4.10 13.89
CA VAL A 1060 15.28 -4.86 14.45
C VAL A 1060 15.34 -6.28 13.90
N ALA A 1061 16.46 -6.61 13.22
CA ALA A 1061 16.81 -7.95 12.80
C ALA A 1061 17.27 -8.81 14.00
N MET A 1062 16.41 -9.74 14.45
CA MET A 1062 16.70 -10.67 15.54
C MET A 1062 17.05 -12.07 14.99
N PRO A 1063 18.07 -12.78 15.50
CA PRO A 1063 18.45 -14.08 14.97
C PRO A 1063 17.44 -15.17 15.33
N GLN A 1064 17.04 -15.99 14.35
CA GLN A 1064 16.37 -17.27 14.63
C GLN A 1064 17.41 -18.25 15.19
N ILE A 1065 17.38 -18.51 16.49
CA ILE A 1065 18.28 -19.44 17.18
C ILE A 1065 17.51 -20.71 17.57
N TRP A 1066 18.10 -21.87 17.29
CA TRP A 1066 17.74 -23.14 17.92
C TRP A 1066 18.62 -23.38 19.16
N PRO A 1067 18.05 -23.60 20.36
CA PRO A 1067 18.83 -24.00 21.53
C PRO A 1067 19.52 -25.35 21.30
N LYS A 1068 20.78 -25.43 21.75
CA LYS A 1068 21.58 -26.67 21.80
C LYS A 1068 22.19 -26.74 23.21
N GLU A 1069 21.97 -27.84 23.94
CA GLU A 1069 22.36 -27.95 25.36
C GLU A 1069 23.87 -27.83 25.61
N LYS A 1070 24.69 -28.25 24.64
CA LYS A 1070 26.13 -28.47 24.81
C LYS A 1070 26.89 -27.97 23.58
N ASP A 1071 28.06 -27.42 23.84
CA ASP A 1071 29.02 -27.05 22.81
C ASP A 1071 29.53 -28.28 22.05
N PRO A 1072 29.77 -28.18 20.72
CA PRO A 1072 30.26 -29.29 19.92
C PRO A 1072 31.76 -29.53 20.13
N LYS A 1073 32.23 -30.73 19.77
CA LYS A 1073 33.65 -31.11 19.87
C LYS A 1073 34.50 -30.17 19.02
N LYS A 1074 35.46 -29.46 19.62
CA LYS A 1074 36.30 -28.47 18.93
C LYS A 1074 37.25 -29.12 17.89
N LEU A 1075 36.81 -29.18 16.63
CA LEU A 1075 37.70 -29.48 15.49
C LEU A 1075 38.53 -28.25 15.08
N THR A 1076 39.79 -28.48 14.75
CA THR A 1076 40.70 -27.46 14.20
C THR A 1076 40.41 -27.19 12.73
N SER A 1077 40.73 -25.98 12.24
CA SER A 1077 40.58 -25.57 10.83
C SER A 1077 41.15 -26.59 9.85
N SER A 1078 42.34 -27.10 10.15
CA SER A 1078 43.08 -28.13 9.39
C SER A 1078 42.39 -29.51 9.28
N LYS A 1079 41.35 -29.80 10.07
CA LYS A 1079 40.64 -31.09 10.07
C LYS A 1079 39.35 -31.08 9.25
N ARG A 1080 38.88 -29.91 8.81
CA ARG A 1080 37.66 -29.75 7.99
C ARG A 1080 37.99 -29.98 6.52
N LYS A 1081 37.48 -31.09 5.98
CA LYS A 1081 37.80 -31.59 4.64
C LYS A 1081 36.72 -31.24 3.60
N GLN A 1082 35.47 -31.14 4.01
CA GLN A 1082 34.37 -30.74 3.13
C GLN A 1082 34.49 -29.23 2.87
N LEU A 1083 34.45 -28.79 1.61
CA LEU A 1083 34.56 -27.37 1.28
C LEU A 1083 33.32 -26.62 1.76
N ALA A 1084 32.13 -27.02 1.31
CA ALA A 1084 30.89 -26.39 1.71
C ALA A 1084 29.76 -27.39 1.98
N PHE A 1085 28.81 -27.00 2.83
CA PHE A 1085 27.64 -27.80 3.21
C PHE A 1085 26.33 -27.01 3.09
N PHE A 1086 25.27 -27.70 2.68
CA PHE A 1086 23.88 -27.24 2.79
C PHE A 1086 22.93 -28.42 3.02
N ALA A 1087 21.93 -28.22 3.87
CA ALA A 1087 20.73 -29.07 3.93
C ALA A 1087 19.46 -28.20 3.93
N GLY A 1088 18.43 -28.59 3.16
CA GLY A 1088 17.14 -27.91 3.19
C GLY A 1088 16.12 -28.36 2.14
N GLN A 1089 14.91 -27.79 2.20
CA GLN A 1089 13.90 -27.97 1.16
C GLN A 1089 14.10 -26.98 0.00
N VAL A 1090 13.84 -27.43 -1.24
CA VAL A 1090 13.80 -26.59 -2.44
C VAL A 1090 12.49 -25.78 -2.41
N ASN A 1091 12.51 -24.63 -1.73
CA ASN A 1091 11.36 -23.74 -1.59
C ASN A 1091 11.64 -22.31 -2.08
N SER A 1092 12.62 -22.14 -2.97
CA SER A 1092 12.95 -20.85 -3.60
C SER A 1092 13.67 -21.04 -4.95
N PRO A 1093 13.70 -20.01 -5.82
CA PRO A 1093 14.48 -20.04 -7.06
C PRO A 1093 15.98 -20.26 -6.78
N VAL A 1094 16.50 -19.60 -5.75
CA VAL A 1094 17.92 -19.66 -5.35
C VAL A 1094 18.33 -21.07 -4.91
N ARG A 1095 17.47 -21.78 -4.17
CA ARG A 1095 17.71 -23.18 -3.77
C ARG A 1095 17.55 -24.16 -4.94
N ALA A 1096 16.71 -23.85 -5.93
CA ALA A 1096 16.62 -24.61 -7.18
C ALA A 1096 17.87 -24.42 -8.06
N ALA A 1097 18.46 -23.22 -8.10
CA ALA A 1097 19.76 -22.99 -8.72
C ALA A 1097 20.88 -23.77 -8.00
N LEU A 1098 20.93 -23.72 -6.66
CA LEU A 1098 21.89 -24.50 -5.87
C LEU A 1098 21.78 -26.01 -6.15
N LEU A 1099 20.55 -26.53 -6.25
CA LEU A 1099 20.27 -27.92 -6.65
C LEU A 1099 20.82 -28.22 -8.05
N LYS A 1100 20.56 -27.35 -9.02
CA LYS A 1100 20.97 -27.53 -10.42
C LYS A 1100 22.48 -27.63 -10.58
N TYR A 1101 23.24 -26.79 -9.89
CA TYR A 1101 24.70 -26.73 -10.05
C TYR A 1101 25.49 -27.66 -9.14
N TRP A 1102 25.06 -27.89 -7.89
CA TRP A 1102 25.92 -28.50 -6.85
C TRP A 1102 25.44 -29.81 -6.23
N ARG A 1103 24.26 -30.34 -6.60
CA ARG A 1103 23.74 -31.61 -6.03
C ARG A 1103 24.70 -32.80 -6.16
N ASN A 1104 25.52 -32.82 -7.22
CA ASN A 1104 26.38 -33.93 -7.59
C ASN A 1104 27.88 -33.64 -7.34
N ASP A 1105 28.22 -32.53 -6.68
CA ASP A 1105 29.62 -32.17 -6.38
C ASP A 1105 30.11 -32.86 -5.10
N THR A 1106 31.39 -33.21 -5.05
CA THR A 1106 32.00 -33.89 -3.89
C THR A 1106 32.45 -32.94 -2.79
N ASP A 1107 32.69 -31.67 -3.12
CA ASP A 1107 33.32 -30.70 -2.23
C ASP A 1107 32.28 -29.71 -1.68
N ILE A 1108 31.28 -29.35 -2.49
CA ILE A 1108 30.06 -28.68 -2.05
C ILE A 1108 28.96 -29.74 -1.86
N TYR A 1109 28.78 -30.24 -0.64
CA TYR A 1109 27.75 -31.22 -0.33
C TYR A 1109 26.38 -30.55 -0.12
N VAL A 1110 25.41 -30.86 -0.97
CA VAL A 1110 24.10 -30.20 -0.97
C VAL A 1110 22.96 -31.23 -0.86
N HIS A 1111 22.42 -31.38 0.34
CA HIS A 1111 21.29 -32.27 0.61
C HIS A 1111 19.94 -31.55 0.47
N PHE A 1112 19.00 -32.18 -0.25
CA PHE A 1112 17.65 -31.67 -0.43
C PHE A 1112 16.58 -32.63 0.08
N GLY A 1113 15.81 -32.19 1.07
CA GLY A 1113 14.81 -32.99 1.75
C GLY A 1113 14.83 -32.78 3.27
N ARG A 1114 14.45 -33.83 4.00
CA ARG A 1114 14.58 -33.92 5.46
C ARG A 1114 15.78 -34.83 5.76
N PHE A 1115 16.78 -34.32 6.47
CA PHE A 1115 17.94 -35.12 6.87
C PHE A 1115 17.50 -36.21 7.87
N GLU A 1116 18.02 -37.43 7.71
CA GLU A 1116 17.64 -38.59 8.55
C GLU A 1116 18.40 -38.64 9.89
N LYS A 1117 19.34 -37.73 10.11
CA LYS A 1117 20.20 -37.60 11.29
C LYS A 1117 20.26 -36.13 11.72
N ASP A 1118 20.91 -35.83 12.85
CA ASP A 1118 21.39 -34.47 13.12
C ASP A 1118 22.47 -34.12 12.09
N ASP A 1119 22.37 -32.95 11.45
CA ASP A 1119 23.33 -32.52 10.41
C ASP A 1119 24.57 -31.83 11.00
N GLY A 1120 24.61 -31.66 12.33
CA GLY A 1120 25.72 -31.06 13.06
C GLY A 1120 27.08 -31.70 12.80
N GLU A 1121 27.14 -33.02 12.59
CA GLU A 1121 28.40 -33.69 12.21
C GLU A 1121 28.88 -33.27 10.80
N GLN A 1122 27.97 -33.01 9.86
CA GLN A 1122 28.34 -32.48 8.52
C GLN A 1122 28.78 -31.01 8.62
N GLN A 1123 28.08 -30.19 9.40
CA GLN A 1123 28.48 -28.80 9.67
C GLN A 1123 29.86 -28.73 10.38
N LEU A 1124 30.15 -29.67 11.27
CA LEU A 1124 31.39 -29.75 12.03
C LEU A 1124 32.61 -30.18 11.18
N HIS A 1125 32.40 -30.96 10.12
CA HIS A 1125 33.45 -31.40 9.19
C HIS A 1125 33.64 -30.47 7.97
N SER A 1126 32.78 -29.47 7.81
CA SER A 1126 32.79 -28.52 6.70
C SER A 1126 33.51 -27.21 7.02
N LYS A 1127 34.14 -26.61 6.02
CA LYS A 1127 34.72 -25.25 6.15
C LYS A 1127 33.63 -24.19 6.12
N PHE A 1128 32.81 -24.22 5.07
CA PHE A 1128 31.76 -23.24 4.80
C PHE A 1128 30.37 -23.86 4.92
N CYS A 1129 29.38 -23.09 5.39
CA CYS A 1129 27.99 -23.54 5.50
C CYS A 1129 27.06 -22.54 4.82
N LEU A 1130 26.34 -22.99 3.79
CA LEU A 1130 25.59 -22.13 2.89
C LEU A 1130 24.26 -21.69 3.52
N HIS A 1131 24.08 -20.39 3.69
CA HIS A 1131 22.82 -19.76 4.07
C HIS A 1131 22.09 -19.27 2.82
N VAL A 1132 21.23 -20.12 2.25
CA VAL A 1132 20.54 -19.84 0.98
C VAL A 1132 19.10 -19.43 1.23
N LYS A 1133 18.67 -18.26 0.73
CA LYS A 1133 17.29 -17.72 0.85
C LYS A 1133 16.24 -18.78 0.49
N GLY A 1134 15.26 -18.99 1.38
CA GLY A 1134 14.10 -19.84 1.13
C GLY A 1134 12.93 -19.04 0.56
N PHE A 1135 11.70 -19.41 0.91
CA PHE A 1135 10.54 -18.51 0.75
C PHE A 1135 10.77 -17.22 1.57
N GLU A 1136 11.26 -17.37 2.80
CA GLU A 1136 11.83 -16.30 3.62
C GLU A 1136 13.37 -16.37 3.65
N VAL A 1137 14.00 -15.28 4.07
CA VAL A 1137 15.42 -15.24 4.50
C VAL A 1137 15.65 -15.94 5.85
N ASN A 1138 14.62 -15.94 6.70
CA ASN A 1138 14.61 -16.44 8.08
C ASN A 1138 14.97 -17.92 8.21
N THR A 1139 16.17 -18.23 8.75
CA THR A 1139 16.51 -19.59 9.19
C THR A 1139 17.68 -19.68 10.18
N ALA A 1140 17.55 -20.58 11.16
CA ALA A 1140 18.59 -20.94 12.12
C ALA A 1140 19.92 -21.48 11.56
N ARG A 1141 20.04 -21.75 10.24
CA ARG A 1141 21.30 -22.20 9.58
C ARG A 1141 22.50 -21.30 9.88
N ILE A 1142 22.30 -19.99 10.04
CA ILE A 1142 23.36 -19.07 10.48
C ILE A 1142 23.85 -19.47 11.88
N THR A 1143 22.92 -19.65 12.81
CA THR A 1143 23.21 -19.91 14.22
C THR A 1143 23.76 -21.31 14.44
N ASP A 1144 23.31 -22.30 13.66
CA ASP A 1144 23.91 -23.64 13.63
C ASP A 1144 25.33 -23.58 13.07
N ALA A 1145 25.56 -22.89 11.95
CA ALA A 1145 26.89 -22.75 11.36
C ALA A 1145 27.87 -22.13 12.36
N LEU A 1146 27.49 -21.02 13.01
CA LEU A 1146 28.27 -20.41 14.09
C LEU A 1146 28.46 -21.37 15.27
N HIS A 1147 27.41 -22.08 15.71
CA HIS A 1147 27.48 -23.06 16.81
C HIS A 1147 28.53 -24.16 16.56
N TYR A 1148 28.52 -24.77 15.37
CA TYR A 1148 29.49 -25.77 14.93
C TYR A 1148 30.81 -25.19 14.39
N GLY A 1149 31.00 -23.87 14.41
CA GLY A 1149 32.23 -23.20 13.94
C GLY A 1149 32.47 -23.29 12.43
N CYS A 1150 31.42 -23.48 11.65
CA CYS A 1150 31.42 -23.45 10.19
C CYS A 1150 31.25 -21.99 9.71
N VAL A 1151 32.04 -21.53 8.74
CA VAL A 1151 31.97 -20.14 8.26
C VAL A 1151 30.67 -19.95 7.45
N PRO A 1152 29.76 -19.03 7.82
CA PRO A 1152 28.52 -18.81 7.08
C PRO A 1152 28.80 -18.23 5.67
N VAL A 1153 28.07 -18.70 4.67
CA VAL A 1153 28.08 -18.15 3.31
C VAL A 1153 26.69 -17.65 2.94
N ILE A 1154 26.48 -16.34 2.94
CA ILE A 1154 25.17 -15.70 2.77
C ILE A 1154 24.84 -15.57 1.28
N LEU A 1155 23.90 -16.40 0.81
CA LEU A 1155 23.30 -16.41 -0.53
C LEU A 1155 21.85 -15.91 -0.43
N ALA A 1156 21.71 -14.64 -0.05
CA ALA A 1156 20.43 -14.00 0.24
C ALA A 1156 20.50 -12.47 0.07
N ASN A 1157 20.29 -11.97 -1.15
CA ASN A 1157 20.21 -10.52 -1.40
C ASN A 1157 19.09 -9.86 -0.57
N HIS A 1158 19.33 -8.61 -0.18
CA HIS A 1158 18.43 -7.75 0.60
C HIS A 1158 17.92 -8.47 1.87
N TYR A 1159 18.81 -9.22 2.51
CA TYR A 1159 18.64 -9.73 3.87
C TYR A 1159 19.34 -8.76 4.82
N ASP A 1160 18.59 -8.13 5.71
CA ASP A 1160 19.16 -7.37 6.81
C ASP A 1160 19.60 -8.35 7.90
N LEU A 1161 20.91 -8.49 8.09
CA LEU A 1161 21.50 -9.54 8.89
C LEU A 1161 21.40 -9.21 10.39
N PRO A 1162 21.11 -10.19 11.27
CA PRO A 1162 20.93 -9.89 12.69
C PRO A 1162 22.13 -9.18 13.31
N PHE A 1163 21.85 -8.10 14.04
CA PHE A 1163 22.86 -7.22 14.66
C PHE A 1163 23.84 -6.54 13.68
N ALA A 1164 23.52 -6.40 12.39
CA ALA A 1164 24.41 -5.83 11.37
C ALA A 1164 25.02 -4.48 11.78
N ASP A 1165 24.27 -3.59 12.43
CA ASP A 1165 24.72 -2.27 12.91
C ASP A 1165 25.83 -2.32 13.98
N ILE A 1166 26.07 -3.50 14.57
CA ILE A 1166 26.94 -3.69 15.73
C ILE A 1166 28.17 -4.51 15.35
N ILE A 1167 27.95 -5.61 14.61
CA ILE A 1167 29.01 -6.57 14.27
C ILE A 1167 29.35 -6.55 12.77
N ASN A 1168 30.63 -6.49 12.45
CA ASN A 1168 31.12 -6.59 11.09
C ASN A 1168 30.99 -8.03 10.57
N TRP A 1169 29.92 -8.30 9.83
CA TRP A 1169 29.66 -9.60 9.21
C TRP A 1169 30.75 -10.05 8.23
N LYS A 1170 31.51 -9.13 7.61
CA LYS A 1170 32.65 -9.49 6.75
C LYS A 1170 33.82 -10.09 7.55
N SER A 1171 33.91 -9.80 8.86
CA SER A 1171 34.98 -10.33 9.71
C SER A 1171 34.85 -11.83 10.05
N PHE A 1172 33.70 -12.46 9.76
CA PHE A 1172 33.43 -13.86 10.10
C PHE A 1172 32.55 -14.65 9.11
N SER A 1173 32.11 -14.05 8.00
CA SER A 1173 31.26 -14.69 7.00
C SER A 1173 31.60 -14.24 5.58
N VAL A 1174 31.14 -15.00 4.58
CA VAL A 1174 31.28 -14.68 3.15
C VAL A 1174 29.90 -14.32 2.61
N VAL A 1175 29.75 -13.18 1.92
CA VAL A 1175 28.51 -12.82 1.23
C VAL A 1175 28.69 -13.08 -0.26
N VAL A 1176 27.71 -13.72 -0.92
CA VAL A 1176 27.79 -14.11 -2.33
C VAL A 1176 26.45 -13.82 -3.02
N HIS A 1177 26.49 -13.21 -4.20
CA HIS A 1177 25.30 -12.90 -4.98
C HIS A 1177 24.66 -14.18 -5.54
N TYR A 1178 23.33 -14.24 -5.65
CA TYR A 1178 22.69 -15.50 -6.11
C TYR A 1178 23.01 -15.87 -7.57
N LEU A 1179 23.37 -14.89 -8.41
CA LEU A 1179 23.82 -15.15 -9.78
C LEU A 1179 25.20 -15.83 -9.83
N ASP A 1180 26.01 -15.73 -8.77
CA ASP A 1180 27.34 -16.34 -8.68
C ASP A 1180 27.30 -17.81 -8.23
N ILE A 1181 26.11 -18.38 -7.99
CA ILE A 1181 25.95 -19.81 -7.68
C ILE A 1181 26.72 -20.73 -8.67
N PRO A 1182 26.76 -20.50 -10.00
CA PRO A 1182 27.54 -21.33 -10.92
C PRO A 1182 29.06 -21.29 -10.71
N VAL A 1183 29.58 -20.24 -10.06
CA VAL A 1183 31.02 -20.06 -9.78
C VAL A 1183 31.38 -20.19 -8.29
N LEU A 1184 30.40 -20.45 -7.42
CA LEU A 1184 30.53 -20.57 -5.96
C LEU A 1184 31.70 -21.45 -5.49
N LYS A 1185 31.99 -22.57 -6.18
CA LYS A 1185 33.13 -23.43 -5.86
C LYS A 1185 34.48 -22.74 -6.08
N LYS A 1186 34.62 -21.98 -7.17
CA LYS A 1186 35.82 -21.17 -7.47
C LYS A 1186 36.00 -20.05 -6.45
N ILE A 1187 34.89 -19.43 -6.02
CA ILE A 1187 34.87 -18.42 -4.96
C ILE A 1187 35.42 -18.99 -3.65
N LEU A 1188 34.83 -20.08 -3.15
CA LEU A 1188 35.23 -20.67 -1.87
C LEU A 1188 36.60 -21.39 -1.91
N GLN A 1189 37.13 -21.68 -3.10
CA GLN A 1189 38.50 -22.16 -3.32
C GLN A 1189 39.54 -21.04 -3.49
N GLY A 1190 39.11 -19.79 -3.73
CA GLY A 1190 40.00 -18.62 -3.80
C GLY A 1190 40.41 -18.10 -2.42
N ILE A 1191 39.59 -18.34 -1.41
CA ILE A 1191 39.84 -17.99 0.00
C ILE A 1191 41.06 -18.77 0.52
N SER A 1192 42.04 -18.05 1.08
CA SER A 1192 43.28 -18.66 1.60
C SER A 1192 43.04 -19.48 2.88
N PHE A 1193 43.97 -20.36 3.27
CA PHE A 1193 43.81 -21.14 4.50
C PHE A 1193 43.91 -20.25 5.76
N GLU A 1194 44.76 -19.24 5.69
CA GLU A 1194 45.04 -18.25 6.71
C GLU A 1194 43.78 -17.40 6.96
N GLU A 1195 43.20 -16.84 5.90
CA GLU A 1195 41.95 -16.09 5.89
C GLU A 1195 40.76 -16.94 6.35
N TYR A 1196 40.59 -18.16 5.82
CA TYR A 1196 39.57 -19.09 6.30
C TYR A 1196 39.72 -19.39 7.81
N SER A 1197 40.94 -19.60 8.29
CA SER A 1197 41.19 -19.86 9.71
C SER A 1197 40.99 -18.61 10.58
N TRP A 1198 41.11 -17.40 10.03
CA TRP A 1198 40.75 -16.14 10.67
C TRP A 1198 39.22 -15.94 10.72
N LEU A 1199 38.51 -16.11 9.59
CA LEU A 1199 37.04 -16.08 9.52
C LEU A 1199 36.41 -17.07 10.51
N GLN A 1200 36.94 -18.31 10.58
CA GLN A 1200 36.49 -19.31 11.57
C GLN A 1200 36.79 -18.90 13.01
N SER A 1201 37.95 -18.28 13.27
CA SER A 1201 38.32 -17.80 14.61
C SER A 1201 37.33 -16.72 15.07
N ASN A 1202 36.99 -15.77 14.19
CA ASN A 1202 36.01 -14.74 14.48
C ASN A 1202 34.58 -15.28 14.58
N ALA A 1203 34.18 -16.23 13.73
CA ALA A 1203 32.89 -16.93 13.82
C ALA A 1203 32.68 -17.57 15.22
N LEU A 1204 33.74 -18.19 15.77
CA LEU A 1204 33.72 -18.77 17.11
C LEU A 1204 33.69 -17.73 18.24
N LYS A 1205 34.24 -16.52 18.03
CA LYS A 1205 34.13 -15.38 18.97
C LYS A 1205 32.72 -14.79 18.98
N VAL A 1206 32.13 -14.50 17.81
CA VAL A 1206 30.78 -13.88 17.73
C VAL A 1206 29.65 -14.83 18.13
N ARG A 1207 29.89 -16.13 18.11
CA ARG A 1207 28.96 -17.21 18.52
C ARG A 1207 28.20 -16.95 19.82
N LYS A 1208 28.78 -16.20 20.78
CA LYS A 1208 28.10 -15.80 22.04
C LYS A 1208 26.84 -14.96 21.81
N HIS A 1209 26.85 -14.08 20.81
CA HIS A 1209 25.74 -13.19 20.45
C HIS A 1209 24.56 -13.95 19.83
N PHE A 1210 24.79 -15.16 19.34
CA PHE A 1210 23.80 -16.01 18.66
C PHE A 1210 23.32 -17.16 19.56
N LYS A 1211 23.25 -16.91 20.87
CA LYS A 1211 22.79 -17.87 21.89
C LYS A 1211 21.81 -17.21 22.85
N TRP A 1212 20.71 -17.89 23.15
CA TRP A 1212 19.84 -17.57 24.29
C TRP A 1212 20.37 -18.26 25.56
N ASN A 1213 20.40 -17.53 26.67
CA ASN A 1213 20.66 -18.09 28.01
C ASN A 1213 19.49 -17.71 28.94
N VAL A 1214 19.26 -18.53 29.97
CA VAL A 1214 18.22 -18.29 30.99
C VAL A 1214 18.85 -18.57 32.37
N PRO A 1215 19.13 -17.54 33.20
CA PRO A 1215 19.00 -16.11 32.90
C PRO A 1215 19.90 -15.65 31.74
N PRO A 1216 19.55 -14.54 31.05
CA PRO A 1216 20.40 -13.97 30.00
C PRO A 1216 21.73 -13.47 30.59
N VAL A 1217 22.78 -13.45 29.77
CA VAL A 1217 24.14 -13.03 30.16
C VAL A 1217 24.70 -12.01 29.17
N ASP A 1218 25.65 -11.19 29.62
CA ASP A 1218 26.16 -10.07 28.85
C ASP A 1218 26.54 -10.42 27.40
N TYR A 1219 26.10 -9.56 26.48
CA TYR A 1219 26.30 -9.69 25.03
C TYR A 1219 25.66 -10.94 24.38
N ASP A 1220 24.76 -11.66 25.05
CA ASP A 1220 24.01 -12.75 24.43
C ASP A 1220 22.86 -12.25 23.52
N ALA A 1221 22.10 -13.17 22.91
CA ALA A 1221 21.05 -12.81 21.95
C ALA A 1221 19.94 -11.92 22.54
N PHE A 1222 19.70 -11.97 23.85
CA PHE A 1222 18.78 -11.06 24.52
C PHE A 1222 19.40 -9.67 24.61
N TYR A 1223 20.60 -9.55 25.19
CA TYR A 1223 21.25 -8.26 25.39
C TYR A 1223 21.59 -7.54 24.08
N MET A 1224 21.93 -8.27 23.01
CA MET A 1224 22.15 -7.70 21.68
C MET A 1224 20.85 -7.18 21.04
N ALA A 1225 19.71 -7.85 21.26
CA ALA A 1225 18.41 -7.37 20.83
C ALA A 1225 17.89 -6.18 21.66
N MET A 1226 18.19 -6.15 22.96
CA MET A 1226 17.92 -5.01 23.84
C MET A 1226 18.75 -3.78 23.43
N TYR A 1227 20.02 -3.97 23.04
CA TYR A 1227 20.86 -2.89 22.53
C TYR A 1227 20.36 -2.33 21.20
N GLN A 1228 19.86 -3.19 20.31
CA GLN A 1228 19.18 -2.75 19.09
C GLN A 1228 17.94 -1.90 19.39
N LEU A 1229 17.05 -2.36 20.27
CA LEU A 1229 15.89 -1.57 20.74
C LEU A 1229 16.32 -0.25 21.39
N TRP A 1230 17.39 -0.25 22.18
CA TRP A 1230 17.96 0.95 22.78
C TRP A 1230 18.45 1.94 21.73
N LEU A 1231 19.13 1.52 20.66
CA LEU A 1231 19.50 2.40 19.55
C LEU A 1231 18.26 3.02 18.88
N ARG A 1232 17.19 2.25 18.66
CA ARG A 1232 15.97 2.74 18.01
C ARG A 1232 15.16 3.71 18.88
N ARG A 1233 15.34 3.72 20.21
CA ARG A 1233 14.62 4.64 21.14
C ARG A 1233 14.79 6.14 20.79
N SER A 1234 15.87 6.50 20.10
CA SER A 1234 16.16 7.89 19.72
C SER A 1234 15.56 8.31 18.37
N SER A 1235 15.00 7.39 17.59
CA SER A 1235 14.29 7.70 16.34
C SER A 1235 12.88 8.30 16.55
N ILE A 1236 12.46 8.49 17.82
CA ILE A 1236 11.04 8.57 18.22
C ILE A 1236 10.74 9.69 19.24
N ARG A 1237 11.73 10.22 19.96
CA ARG A 1237 11.48 10.97 21.21
C ARG A 1237 11.71 12.48 21.11
N VAL A 1238 10.60 13.23 21.09
CA VAL A 1238 10.47 14.41 21.95
C VAL A 1238 10.19 13.90 23.38
N ARG A 1239 11.03 14.28 24.33
CA ARG A 1239 10.98 13.78 25.71
C ARG A 1239 10.02 14.63 26.53
N LEU A 1240 8.80 14.16 26.81
CA LEU A 1240 7.93 14.83 27.79
C LEU A 1240 8.54 14.67 29.19
N SER A 1241 9.21 15.71 29.69
CA SER A 1241 9.80 15.68 31.03
C SER A 1241 8.77 16.09 32.08
N SER A 1242 8.55 15.24 33.09
CA SER A 1242 7.72 15.59 34.25
C SER A 1242 8.56 16.36 35.28
N SER A 1243 8.78 17.64 35.04
CA SER A 1243 9.60 18.55 35.84
C SER A 1243 9.00 18.88 37.22
N LYS A 1244 8.92 17.87 38.09
CA LYS A 1244 8.82 18.08 39.55
C LYS A 1244 10.17 18.54 40.09
N GLU A 1245 10.46 19.83 40.00
CA GLU A 1245 11.19 20.61 41.01
C GLU A 1245 11.32 22.09 40.58
N LEU A 1246 10.52 22.96 41.21
CA LEU A 1246 10.99 24.20 41.89
C LEU A 1246 9.81 25.04 42.43
N ILE A 1247 9.58 24.91 43.74
CA ILE A 1247 8.74 25.74 44.64
C ILE A 1247 7.23 25.71 44.33
#